data_AF-A0A966AQ23-F1
#
_entry.id   AF-A0A966AQ23-F1
#
_cell.length_a   1.000
_cell.length_b   1.000
_cell.length_c   1.000
_cell.angle_alpha   90.00
_cell.angle_beta   90.00
_cell.angle_gamma   90.00
#
_symmetry.space_group_name_H-M   'P 1'
#
loop_
_entity.id
_entity.type
_entity.pdbx_description
1 polymer ?
#
loop_
_entity_poly.entity_id
_entity_poly.type
_entity_poly.pdbx_seq_one_letter_code
_entity_poly.pdbx_strand_id
1 'polypeptide(L)'
;YKNIDGVVAVTHTEGGGGQQPNNLDFVLRTLAGFMLHANLGAVLVVDCKSGSFGNATLSSFMQSSDYAIDSVIHRFMELGADHETELERASGIIRAWLEQVESCTRTVESAVHLRLALQCGGSDAFSGISGNPLAGWIAKEVIRNGGSANLAETDELIGAESYVLENVRDEETARKFLSKIAEFKARAANHGTTAEGNPSGGNNYRGLYNIALKSIGAARTRDPQVRLDYVIDYAEPMTERGYYFMDSPGNDLESIAGQVASGANMILFITGNGSITNFPFVPTLKFVTTSGRFSLLANEMDVNAGRYNDGEPMNQLGAETLALTLRVASGERSKGELAGHSQVSIWRDWPQKDASRVDAIRNAPAPGGEPLKVVPSEPANLSFDAYVTPRGHACDQIGLVMPTSLCSGQVARLVAEDLNSRKLPGVSRFVALAHTEGCGSANSDHLYLQTLLGHIEHPGVRRAVLLEHGCERTHNDAVRHYLSSRGVDPGHLGFASVQMDGGMEKVRHKIGEWFARELGEDAGLDTETVGAQALRLALTSVGPVPGNISLALAGLARGLISAGATLVIAENASLLADSAFTDALFDGGNWNASLAYGQPPSTPGCHVMETPTENVTEVLTGLGGTGVDIMLAHVTRAPLQSHPMIPLLQVSGDADICKRFAADLDSSLSTESTVPSIEQSLLSLVGETASRNYVPELYGQGYSQFQLTRGLLGLSL
;
A
#
# COMPACT_ATOMS: atom_id res chain seq x y z
N TYR A 1 -27.71 14.42 -4.89
CA TYR A 1 -27.92 13.09 -5.45
C TYR A 1 -28.27 12.17 -4.29
N LYS A 2 -29.53 11.70 -4.22
CA LYS A 2 -30.06 10.85 -3.15
C LYS A 2 -29.84 9.36 -3.42
N ASN A 3 -29.67 8.98 -4.69
CA ASN A 3 -29.50 7.60 -5.12
C ASN A 3 -28.04 7.26 -5.46
N ILE A 4 -27.13 8.21 -5.24
CA ILE A 4 -25.68 8.01 -5.35
C ILE A 4 -25.12 7.87 -3.94
N ASP A 5 -24.71 6.66 -3.59
CA ASP A 5 -24.12 6.36 -2.28
C ASP A 5 -22.74 7.04 -2.10
N GLY A 6 -21.99 7.24 -3.19
CA GLY A 6 -20.75 8.00 -3.18
C GLY A 6 -20.02 8.04 -4.52
N VAL A 7 -18.95 8.84 -4.58
CA VAL A 7 -17.91 8.77 -5.61
C VAL A 7 -16.65 8.30 -4.92
N VAL A 8 -16.14 7.14 -5.31
CA VAL A 8 -15.00 6.50 -4.65
C VAL A 8 -13.87 6.27 -5.64
N ALA A 9 -12.64 6.32 -5.14
CA ALA A 9 -11.44 6.02 -5.90
C ALA A 9 -10.90 4.65 -5.52
N VAL A 10 -10.55 3.83 -6.51
CA VAL A 10 -9.77 2.60 -6.33
C VAL A 10 -8.40 2.82 -6.94
N THR A 11 -7.40 2.95 -6.09
CA THR A 11 -6.00 3.11 -6.48
C THR A 11 -5.26 1.78 -6.31
N HIS A 12 -4.36 1.44 -7.23
CA HIS A 12 -3.50 0.26 -7.11
C HIS A 12 -2.05 0.60 -7.45
N THR A 13 -1.13 -0.27 -7.03
CA THR A 13 0.33 -0.09 -7.21
C THR A 13 0.91 -0.90 -8.36
N GLU A 14 0.09 -1.73 -9.00
CA GLU A 14 0.53 -2.64 -10.06
C GLU A 14 0.78 -1.91 -11.38
N GLY A 15 1.75 -2.40 -12.16
CA GLY A 15 2.10 -1.85 -13.47
C GLY A 15 3.11 -0.70 -13.44
N GLY A 16 3.60 -0.28 -12.27
CA GLY A 16 4.53 0.86 -12.16
C GLY A 16 5.97 0.61 -12.65
N GLY A 17 6.34 -0.63 -12.97
CA GLY A 17 7.66 -1.00 -13.48
C GLY A 17 7.77 -0.97 -15.01
N GLY A 18 8.99 -1.12 -15.54
CA GLY A 18 9.22 -1.18 -16.98
C GLY A 18 8.94 -2.56 -17.58
N GLN A 19 8.99 -3.60 -16.76
CA GLN A 19 8.74 -4.98 -17.17
C GLN A 19 7.27 -5.39 -17.04
N GLN A 20 6.86 -6.34 -17.87
CA GLN A 20 5.56 -6.98 -17.74
C GLN A 20 5.51 -7.78 -16.44
N PRO A 21 4.55 -7.50 -15.53
CA PRO A 21 4.48 -8.16 -14.24
C PRO A 21 3.94 -9.59 -14.39
N ASN A 22 4.29 -10.46 -13.44
CA ASN A 22 3.88 -11.87 -13.45
C ASN A 22 2.39 -12.06 -13.14
N ASN A 23 1.78 -11.07 -12.48
CA ASN A 23 0.36 -11.04 -12.16
C ASN A 23 -0.50 -10.27 -13.21
N LEU A 24 0.03 -9.91 -14.39
CA LEU A 24 -0.69 -9.03 -15.34
C LEU A 24 -2.15 -9.46 -15.59
N ASP A 25 -2.37 -10.75 -15.84
CA ASP A 25 -3.70 -11.30 -16.11
C ASP A 25 -4.63 -11.17 -14.90
N PHE A 26 -4.11 -11.34 -13.68
CA PHE A 26 -4.87 -11.14 -12.44
C PHE A 26 -5.30 -9.68 -12.29
N VAL A 27 -4.40 -8.74 -12.60
CA VAL A 27 -4.70 -7.31 -12.56
C VAL A 27 -5.76 -6.94 -13.59
N LEU A 28 -5.61 -7.37 -14.85
CA LEU A 28 -6.56 -7.07 -15.93
C LEU A 28 -7.96 -7.62 -15.65
N ARG A 29 -8.05 -8.87 -15.15
CA ARG A 29 -9.33 -9.44 -14.70
C ARG A 29 -9.94 -8.66 -13.54
N THR A 30 -9.14 -8.29 -12.56
CA THR A 30 -9.62 -7.54 -11.39
C THR A 30 -10.19 -6.19 -11.79
N LEU A 31 -9.47 -5.44 -12.64
CA LEU A 31 -9.94 -4.15 -13.15
C LEU A 31 -11.18 -4.29 -14.02
N ALA A 32 -11.23 -5.28 -14.91
CA ALA A 32 -12.41 -5.55 -15.73
C ALA A 32 -13.64 -5.91 -14.89
N GLY A 33 -13.46 -6.75 -13.87
CA GLY A 33 -14.50 -7.13 -12.92
C GLY A 33 -15.00 -5.96 -12.08
N PHE A 34 -14.10 -5.09 -11.61
CA PHE A 34 -14.48 -3.85 -10.93
C PHE A 34 -15.31 -2.95 -11.83
N MET A 35 -14.88 -2.70 -13.08
CA MET A 35 -15.60 -1.84 -14.01
C MET A 35 -17.06 -2.30 -14.21
N LEU A 36 -17.30 -3.61 -14.21
CA LEU A 36 -18.61 -4.21 -14.47
C LEU A 36 -19.38 -4.61 -13.21
N HIS A 37 -18.90 -4.17 -12.04
CA HIS A 37 -19.51 -4.54 -10.78
C HIS A 37 -20.91 -3.93 -10.62
N ALA A 38 -21.87 -4.72 -10.11
CA ALA A 38 -23.29 -4.33 -10.03
C ALA A 38 -23.58 -3.10 -9.15
N ASN A 39 -22.64 -2.72 -8.27
CA ASN A 39 -22.76 -1.52 -7.42
C ASN A 39 -22.20 -0.25 -8.09
N LEU A 40 -21.66 -0.32 -9.32
CA LEU A 40 -21.17 0.85 -10.04
C LEU A 40 -22.19 1.36 -11.05
N GLY A 41 -22.50 2.65 -10.99
CA GLY A 41 -23.31 3.34 -12.00
C GLY A 41 -22.48 3.91 -13.17
N ALA A 42 -21.23 4.31 -12.89
CA ALA A 42 -20.29 4.81 -13.89
C ALA A 42 -18.84 4.63 -13.42
N VAL A 43 -17.88 4.55 -14.34
CA VAL A 43 -16.45 4.39 -14.03
C VAL A 43 -15.54 5.23 -14.93
N LEU A 44 -14.63 5.98 -14.32
CA LEU A 44 -13.53 6.67 -15.01
C LEU A 44 -12.23 5.89 -14.73
N VAL A 45 -11.62 5.34 -15.78
CA VAL A 45 -10.31 4.66 -15.66
C VAL A 45 -9.22 5.64 -16.03
N VAL A 46 -8.30 5.91 -15.11
CA VAL A 46 -7.24 6.91 -15.28
C VAL A 46 -5.88 6.23 -15.35
N ASP A 47 -5.09 6.60 -16.35
CA ASP A 47 -3.77 6.02 -16.65
C ASP A 47 -2.72 7.13 -16.88
N CYS A 48 -1.54 6.98 -16.29
CA CYS A 48 -0.41 7.91 -16.39
C CYS A 48 0.61 7.57 -17.49
N LYS A 49 0.41 6.50 -18.29
CA LYS A 49 1.28 6.03 -19.40
C LYS A 49 2.73 5.68 -19.04
N SER A 50 3.12 5.77 -17.78
CA SER A 50 4.50 5.52 -17.36
C SER A 50 4.78 4.04 -17.05
N GLY A 51 3.74 3.21 -16.98
CA GLY A 51 3.80 1.81 -16.56
C GLY A 51 3.92 0.79 -17.70
N SER A 52 3.94 -0.50 -17.33
CA SER A 52 4.08 -1.65 -18.24
C SER A 52 2.78 -2.07 -18.93
N PHE A 53 1.63 -1.61 -18.43
CA PHE A 53 0.32 -1.73 -19.08
C PHE A 53 -0.52 -0.49 -18.78
N GLY A 54 -1.61 -0.31 -19.52
CA GLY A 54 -2.46 0.86 -19.38
C GLY A 54 -3.87 0.67 -19.96
N ASN A 55 -4.56 1.77 -20.21
CA ASN A 55 -5.94 1.79 -20.69
C ASN A 55 -6.16 0.96 -21.96
N ALA A 56 -5.22 1.04 -22.92
CA ALA A 56 -5.30 0.28 -24.16
C ALA A 56 -5.23 -1.24 -23.93
N THR A 57 -4.37 -1.69 -23.00
CA THR A 57 -4.23 -3.10 -22.62
C THR A 57 -5.50 -3.61 -21.96
N LEU A 58 -6.06 -2.85 -21.02
CA LEU A 58 -7.31 -3.20 -20.33
C LEU A 58 -8.50 -3.25 -21.31
N SER A 59 -8.66 -2.25 -22.17
CA SER A 59 -9.72 -2.23 -23.17
C SER A 59 -9.62 -3.42 -24.13
N SER A 60 -8.40 -3.75 -24.58
CA SER A 60 -8.17 -4.90 -25.47
C SER A 60 -8.47 -6.23 -24.78
N PHE A 61 -8.05 -6.37 -23.52
CA PHE A 61 -8.35 -7.54 -22.69
C PHE A 61 -9.86 -7.73 -22.56
N MET A 62 -10.59 -6.69 -22.14
CA MET A 62 -12.05 -6.74 -21.97
C MET A 62 -12.77 -7.16 -23.26
N GLN A 63 -12.36 -6.62 -24.40
CA GLN A 63 -12.93 -7.00 -25.70
C GLN A 63 -12.63 -8.45 -26.09
N SER A 64 -11.39 -8.90 -25.89
CA SER A 64 -10.96 -10.25 -26.24
C SER A 64 -11.55 -11.34 -25.34
N SER A 65 -11.89 -10.98 -24.11
CA SER A 65 -12.47 -11.86 -23.08
C SER A 65 -13.99 -11.70 -22.95
N ASP A 66 -14.65 -11.04 -23.90
CA ASP A 66 -16.12 -10.87 -23.97
C ASP A 66 -16.75 -10.22 -22.73
N TYR A 67 -16.02 -9.31 -22.08
CA TYR A 67 -16.57 -8.47 -21.02
C TYR A 67 -17.50 -7.41 -21.62
N ALA A 68 -18.73 -7.33 -21.13
CA ALA A 68 -19.77 -6.42 -21.61
C ALA A 68 -19.54 -4.96 -21.18
N ILE A 69 -18.45 -4.35 -21.63
CA ILE A 69 -18.00 -3.00 -21.22
C ILE A 69 -19.08 -1.91 -21.42
N ASP A 70 -19.93 -2.06 -22.44
CA ASP A 70 -21.02 -1.11 -22.75
C ASP A 70 -22.22 -1.21 -21.78
N SER A 71 -22.21 -2.17 -20.85
CA SER A 71 -23.26 -2.30 -19.82
C SER A 71 -23.15 -1.26 -18.69
N VAL A 72 -22.01 -0.57 -18.59
CA VAL A 72 -21.73 0.49 -17.61
C VAL A 72 -21.29 1.75 -18.33
N ILE A 73 -21.71 2.91 -17.81
CA ILE A 73 -21.19 4.19 -18.29
C ILE A 73 -19.71 4.25 -17.96
N HIS A 74 -18.84 4.41 -18.95
CA HIS A 74 -17.41 4.43 -18.69
C HIS A 74 -16.65 5.39 -19.59
N ARG A 75 -15.43 5.73 -19.16
CA ARG A 75 -14.44 6.40 -20.01
C ARG A 75 -13.04 6.00 -19.58
N PHE A 76 -12.17 5.79 -20.57
CA PHE A 76 -10.73 5.71 -20.38
C PHE A 76 -10.12 7.10 -20.54
N MET A 77 -9.28 7.48 -19.59
CA MET A 77 -8.65 8.77 -19.50
C MET A 77 -7.14 8.57 -19.31
N GLU A 78 -6.37 9.09 -20.26
CA GLU A 78 -4.91 9.12 -20.16
C GLU A 78 -4.47 10.51 -19.74
N LEU A 79 -3.57 10.61 -18.76
CA LEU A 79 -2.99 11.87 -18.30
C LEU A 79 -1.98 12.38 -19.32
N GLY A 80 -2.09 13.64 -19.70
CA GLY A 80 -1.26 14.24 -20.73
C GLY A 80 -0.88 15.71 -20.50
N ALA A 81 -1.56 16.39 -19.57
CA ALA A 81 -1.33 17.77 -19.16
C ALA A 81 -0.98 17.87 -17.66
N ASP A 82 -0.76 19.09 -17.19
CA ASP A 82 -0.52 19.40 -15.78
C ASP A 82 -1.62 18.89 -14.83
N HIS A 83 -1.26 18.74 -13.56
CA HIS A 83 -2.11 18.11 -12.55
C HIS A 83 -3.48 18.79 -12.40
N GLU A 84 -3.52 20.12 -12.33
CA GLU A 84 -4.76 20.89 -12.14
C GLU A 84 -5.70 20.74 -13.34
N THR A 85 -5.17 20.87 -14.56
CA THR A 85 -5.95 20.68 -15.80
C THR A 85 -6.58 19.29 -15.87
N GLU A 86 -5.83 18.24 -15.49
CA GLU A 86 -6.34 16.87 -15.52
C GLU A 86 -7.40 16.61 -14.44
N LEU A 87 -7.25 17.21 -13.25
CA LEU A 87 -8.26 17.15 -12.20
C LEU A 87 -9.58 17.80 -12.63
N GLU A 88 -9.51 18.97 -13.28
CA GLU A 88 -10.70 19.64 -13.82
C GLU A 88 -11.38 18.79 -14.90
N ARG A 89 -10.59 18.19 -15.80
CA ARG A 89 -11.10 17.32 -16.86
C ARG A 89 -11.79 16.08 -16.30
N ALA A 90 -11.16 15.38 -15.37
CA ALA A 90 -11.73 14.23 -14.68
C ALA A 90 -13.03 14.59 -13.96
N SER A 91 -13.02 15.71 -13.23
CA SER A 91 -14.19 16.24 -12.52
C SER A 91 -15.34 16.57 -13.47
N GLY A 92 -15.05 17.18 -14.62
CA GLY A 92 -16.03 17.50 -15.66
C GLY A 92 -16.69 16.25 -16.25
N ILE A 93 -15.90 15.20 -16.50
CA ILE A 93 -16.41 13.90 -16.97
C ILE A 93 -17.38 13.29 -15.95
N ILE A 94 -16.98 13.22 -14.68
CA ILE A 94 -17.80 12.63 -13.62
C ILE A 94 -19.09 13.42 -13.44
N ARG A 95 -19.03 14.77 -13.42
CA ARG A 95 -20.22 15.63 -13.28
C ARG A 95 -21.25 15.38 -14.38
N ALA A 96 -20.82 15.08 -15.61
CA ALA A 96 -21.71 14.78 -16.73
C ALA A 96 -22.49 13.47 -16.57
N TRP A 97 -22.07 12.57 -15.68
CA TRP A 97 -22.74 11.29 -15.43
C TRP A 97 -23.71 11.32 -14.24
N LEU A 98 -23.57 12.28 -13.32
CA LEU A 98 -24.28 12.28 -12.04
C LEU A 98 -25.80 12.26 -12.21
N GLU A 99 -26.36 13.02 -13.16
CA GLU A 99 -27.82 13.03 -13.40
C GLU A 99 -28.33 11.68 -13.92
N GLN A 100 -27.57 11.02 -14.78
CA GLN A 100 -27.94 9.71 -15.32
C GLN A 100 -27.88 8.64 -14.23
N VAL A 101 -26.82 8.61 -13.42
CA VAL A 101 -26.67 7.63 -12.33
C VAL A 101 -27.73 7.85 -11.24
N GLU A 102 -28.06 9.10 -10.91
CA GLU A 102 -29.10 9.45 -9.93
C GLU A 102 -30.49 8.92 -10.30
N SER A 103 -30.76 8.66 -11.59
CA SER A 103 -32.04 8.14 -12.04
C SER A 103 -32.29 6.68 -11.63
N CYS A 104 -31.26 5.96 -11.18
CA CYS A 104 -31.39 4.59 -10.68
C CYS A 104 -32.10 4.56 -9.32
N THR A 105 -33.18 3.79 -9.20
CA THR A 105 -33.93 3.63 -7.94
C THR A 105 -33.97 2.17 -7.52
N ARG A 106 -33.82 1.90 -6.22
CA ARG A 106 -33.94 0.55 -5.66
C ARG A 106 -35.36 0.00 -5.85
N THR A 107 -35.46 -1.27 -6.23
CA THR A 107 -36.70 -2.06 -6.34
C THR A 107 -36.65 -3.26 -5.39
N VAL A 108 -37.82 -3.84 -5.10
CA VAL A 108 -37.87 -5.09 -4.34
C VAL A 108 -37.40 -6.23 -5.25
N GLU A 109 -36.30 -6.87 -4.87
CA GLU A 109 -35.68 -7.95 -5.65
C GLU A 109 -35.51 -9.23 -4.83
N SER A 110 -35.39 -10.36 -5.53
CA SER A 110 -35.14 -11.66 -4.90
C SER A 110 -33.69 -11.80 -4.43
N ALA A 111 -33.47 -12.54 -3.33
CA ALA A 111 -32.14 -12.87 -2.82
C ALA A 111 -31.28 -13.70 -3.81
N VAL A 112 -31.87 -14.21 -4.90
CA VAL A 112 -31.16 -14.85 -6.03
C VAL A 112 -30.08 -13.94 -6.63
N HIS A 113 -30.20 -12.62 -6.49
CA HIS A 113 -29.23 -11.64 -6.99
C HIS A 113 -28.06 -11.39 -6.03
N LEU A 114 -28.09 -11.95 -4.82
CA LEU A 114 -26.99 -11.82 -3.86
C LEU A 114 -25.84 -12.77 -4.21
N ARG A 115 -24.64 -12.21 -4.16
CA ARG A 115 -23.37 -12.92 -4.34
C ARG A 115 -22.47 -12.54 -3.17
N LEU A 116 -22.33 -13.45 -2.22
CA LEU A 116 -21.59 -13.20 -0.99
C LEU A 116 -20.09 -13.48 -1.18
N ALA A 117 -19.25 -12.55 -0.75
CA ALA A 117 -17.84 -12.78 -0.47
C ALA A 117 -17.71 -13.25 0.98
N LEU A 118 -17.08 -14.41 1.20
CA LEU A 118 -16.78 -14.96 2.51
C LEU A 118 -15.29 -14.79 2.75
N GLN A 119 -14.91 -13.97 3.72
CA GLN A 119 -13.52 -13.59 3.96
C GLN A 119 -13.16 -13.68 5.43
N CYS A 120 -12.01 -14.27 5.74
CA CYS A 120 -11.40 -14.17 7.05
C CYS A 120 -10.43 -12.99 7.15
N GLY A 121 -10.32 -12.40 8.35
CA GLY A 121 -9.27 -11.45 8.69
C GLY A 121 -8.35 -12.00 9.78
N GLY A 122 -8.20 -11.26 10.87
CA GLY A 122 -7.44 -11.72 12.04
C GLY A 122 -8.10 -12.89 12.78
N SER A 123 -7.87 -14.12 12.32
CA SER A 123 -8.40 -15.36 12.92
C SER A 123 -7.93 -15.62 14.35
N ASP A 124 -8.82 -16.19 15.17
CA ASP A 124 -8.54 -16.66 16.53
C ASP A 124 -9.08 -18.09 16.77
N ALA A 125 -8.91 -18.62 17.99
CA ALA A 125 -9.40 -19.94 18.35
C ALA A 125 -10.92 -20.13 18.25
N PHE A 126 -11.71 -19.04 18.20
CA PHE A 126 -13.18 -19.06 18.14
C PHE A 126 -13.73 -18.84 16.73
N SER A 127 -12.90 -18.40 15.76
CA SER A 127 -13.28 -18.22 14.35
C SER A 127 -14.00 -19.45 13.80
N GLY A 128 -13.39 -20.63 13.93
CA GLY A 128 -13.93 -21.90 13.43
C GLY A 128 -15.12 -22.47 14.22
N ILE A 129 -15.50 -21.83 15.33
CA ILE A 129 -16.56 -22.28 16.24
C ILE A 129 -17.80 -21.37 16.16
N SER A 130 -17.60 -20.07 15.96
CA SER A 130 -18.64 -19.04 16.01
C SER A 130 -18.79 -18.30 14.68
N GLY A 131 -17.88 -17.39 14.36
CA GLY A 131 -17.95 -16.49 13.20
C GLY A 131 -18.04 -17.21 11.85
N ASN A 132 -17.12 -18.16 11.58
CA ASN A 132 -17.10 -18.86 10.29
C ASN A 132 -18.34 -19.75 10.12
N PRO A 133 -18.77 -20.57 11.11
CA PRO A 133 -20.03 -21.30 11.04
C PRO A 133 -21.26 -20.41 10.86
N LEU A 134 -21.30 -19.22 11.50
CA LEU A 134 -22.40 -18.28 11.34
C LEU A 134 -22.45 -17.75 9.90
N ALA A 135 -21.31 -17.31 9.34
CA ALA A 135 -21.25 -16.86 7.95
C ALA A 135 -21.62 -17.99 6.96
N GLY A 136 -21.17 -19.23 7.23
CA GLY A 136 -21.58 -20.41 6.45
C GLY A 136 -23.08 -20.70 6.51
N TRP A 137 -23.71 -20.46 7.66
CA TRP A 137 -25.17 -20.56 7.80
C TRP A 137 -25.89 -19.53 6.90
N ILE A 138 -25.41 -18.28 6.85
CA ILE A 138 -25.96 -17.24 5.97
C ILE A 138 -25.77 -17.62 4.50
N ALA A 139 -24.57 -18.06 4.12
CA ALA A 139 -24.26 -18.48 2.77
C ALA A 139 -25.17 -19.63 2.30
N LYS A 140 -25.39 -20.62 3.17
CA LYS A 140 -26.34 -21.71 2.90
C LYS A 140 -27.73 -21.18 2.60
N GLU A 141 -28.28 -20.29 3.42
CA GLU A 141 -29.64 -19.78 3.20
C GLU A 141 -29.74 -18.92 1.94
N VAL A 142 -28.72 -18.12 1.60
CA VAL A 142 -28.68 -17.39 0.33
C VAL A 142 -28.64 -18.34 -0.87
N ILE A 143 -27.82 -19.39 -0.82
CA ILE A 143 -27.74 -20.42 -1.88
C ILE A 143 -29.04 -21.21 -2.00
N ARG A 144 -29.71 -21.53 -0.87
CA ARG A 144 -31.04 -22.17 -0.89
C ARG A 144 -32.10 -21.32 -1.58
N ASN A 145 -31.91 -20.00 -1.64
CA ASN A 145 -32.76 -19.06 -2.37
C ASN A 145 -32.20 -18.72 -3.78
N GLY A 146 -31.21 -19.47 -4.26
CA GLY A 146 -30.65 -19.37 -5.62
C GLY A 146 -29.55 -18.33 -5.79
N GLY A 147 -29.08 -17.70 -4.71
CA GLY A 147 -27.91 -16.80 -4.74
C GLY A 147 -26.59 -17.57 -4.86
N SER A 148 -25.48 -16.84 -4.67
CA SER A 148 -24.14 -17.43 -4.69
C SER A 148 -23.32 -17.01 -3.47
N ALA A 149 -22.30 -17.80 -3.13
CA ALA A 149 -21.28 -17.42 -2.16
C ALA A 149 -19.90 -17.89 -2.63
N ASN A 150 -18.86 -17.13 -2.28
CA ASN A 150 -17.49 -17.38 -2.69
C ASN A 150 -16.57 -17.45 -1.46
N LEU A 151 -15.87 -18.56 -1.31
CA LEU A 151 -14.75 -18.72 -0.38
C LEU A 151 -13.44 -18.57 -1.14
N ALA A 152 -12.47 -17.86 -0.58
CA ALA A 152 -11.18 -17.67 -1.20
C ALA A 152 -10.06 -18.20 -0.29
N GLU A 153 -8.89 -17.56 -0.30
CA GLU A 153 -7.77 -17.80 0.63
C GLU A 153 -7.20 -19.22 0.52
N THR A 154 -6.50 -19.51 -0.59
CA THR A 154 -5.98 -20.85 -0.89
C THR A 154 -5.04 -21.37 0.20
N ASP A 155 -4.18 -20.51 0.74
CA ASP A 155 -3.24 -20.84 1.80
C ASP A 155 -3.95 -21.17 3.14
N GLU A 156 -5.05 -20.48 3.44
CA GLU A 156 -5.92 -20.72 4.60
C GLU A 156 -6.68 -22.04 4.50
N LEU A 157 -6.70 -22.74 3.36
CA LEU A 157 -7.37 -24.04 3.21
C LEU A 157 -6.40 -25.24 3.15
N ILE A 158 -5.09 -24.99 3.23
CA ILE A 158 -4.09 -26.06 3.21
C ILE A 158 -4.22 -26.90 4.49
N GLY A 159 -4.47 -28.20 4.35
CA GLY A 159 -4.78 -29.10 5.48
C GLY A 159 -6.28 -29.26 5.79
N ALA A 160 -7.16 -28.54 5.09
CA ALA A 160 -8.62 -28.68 5.19
C ALA A 160 -9.25 -29.33 3.95
N GLU A 161 -8.45 -29.90 3.06
CA GLU A 161 -8.89 -30.43 1.76
C GLU A 161 -9.95 -31.51 1.95
N SER A 162 -9.77 -32.39 2.94
CA SER A 162 -10.73 -33.44 3.28
C SER A 162 -12.11 -32.90 3.64
N TYR A 163 -12.18 -31.79 4.39
CA TYR A 163 -13.44 -31.14 4.73
C TYR A 163 -14.09 -30.52 3.49
N VAL A 164 -13.33 -29.81 2.65
CA VAL A 164 -13.88 -29.16 1.45
C VAL A 164 -14.42 -30.20 0.46
N LEU A 165 -13.68 -31.30 0.25
CA LEU A 165 -14.00 -32.34 -0.72
C LEU A 165 -15.08 -33.33 -0.27
N GLU A 166 -15.53 -33.29 1.00
CA GLU A 166 -16.60 -34.15 1.52
C GLU A 166 -17.93 -33.97 0.76
N ASN A 167 -18.16 -32.76 0.23
CA ASN A 167 -19.36 -32.44 -0.55
C ASN A 167 -18.97 -31.51 -1.70
N VAL A 168 -18.52 -32.11 -2.81
CA VAL A 168 -18.08 -31.45 -4.05
C VAL A 168 -18.93 -31.93 -5.23
N ARG A 169 -19.13 -31.09 -6.24
CA ARG A 169 -19.97 -31.38 -7.41
C ARG A 169 -19.57 -32.65 -8.15
N ASP A 170 -18.30 -32.73 -8.52
CA ASP A 170 -17.75 -33.79 -9.37
C ASP A 170 -16.23 -33.88 -9.22
N GLU A 171 -15.66 -34.89 -9.88
CA GLU A 171 -14.22 -35.15 -9.87
C GLU A 171 -13.41 -34.02 -10.51
N GLU A 172 -13.95 -33.35 -11.54
CA GLU A 172 -13.27 -32.24 -12.22
C GLU A 172 -13.08 -31.05 -11.27
N THR A 173 -14.14 -30.67 -10.56
CA THR A 173 -14.12 -29.61 -9.54
C THR A 173 -13.14 -29.95 -8.42
N ALA A 174 -13.13 -31.20 -7.95
CA ALA A 174 -12.19 -31.67 -6.94
C ALA A 174 -10.73 -31.59 -7.40
N ARG A 175 -10.44 -32.00 -8.65
CA ARG A 175 -9.10 -31.90 -9.24
C ARG A 175 -8.67 -30.45 -9.42
N LYS A 176 -9.56 -29.57 -9.86
CA LYS A 176 -9.26 -28.13 -10.00
C LYS A 176 -8.91 -27.51 -8.65
N PHE A 177 -9.68 -27.80 -7.59
CA PHE A 177 -9.38 -27.36 -6.22
C PHE A 177 -7.98 -27.80 -5.76
N LEU A 178 -7.66 -29.09 -5.89
CA LEU A 178 -6.35 -29.63 -5.50
C LEU A 178 -5.20 -29.04 -6.34
N SER A 179 -5.44 -28.74 -7.62
CA SER A 179 -4.46 -28.07 -8.48
C SER A 179 -4.13 -26.67 -7.96
N LYS A 180 -5.13 -25.87 -7.57
CA LYS A 180 -4.91 -24.52 -7.03
C LYS A 180 -4.04 -24.56 -5.76
N ILE A 181 -4.29 -25.53 -4.87
CA ILE A 181 -3.43 -25.75 -3.70
C ILE A 181 -1.99 -26.08 -4.09
N ALA A 182 -1.79 -26.97 -5.06
CA ALA A 182 -0.46 -27.35 -5.51
C ALA A 182 0.29 -26.18 -6.19
N GLU A 183 -0.42 -25.40 -7.03
CA GLU A 183 0.09 -24.20 -7.69
C GLU A 183 0.50 -23.13 -6.67
N PHE A 184 -0.32 -22.91 -5.63
CA PHE A 184 -0.02 -21.97 -4.56
C PHE A 184 1.23 -22.39 -3.77
N LYS A 185 1.33 -23.67 -3.40
CA LYS A 185 2.52 -24.23 -2.73
C LYS A 185 3.78 -24.08 -3.58
N ALA A 186 3.69 -24.31 -4.90
CA ALA A 186 4.79 -24.09 -5.82
C ALA A 186 5.20 -22.60 -5.89
N ARG A 187 4.22 -21.68 -5.95
CA ARG A 187 4.47 -20.23 -5.92
C ARG A 187 5.20 -19.82 -4.64
N ALA A 188 4.79 -20.33 -3.48
CA ALA A 188 5.48 -20.11 -2.20
C ALA A 188 6.93 -20.64 -2.23
N ALA A 189 7.14 -21.86 -2.71
CA ALA A 189 8.46 -22.48 -2.80
C ALA A 189 9.42 -21.71 -3.72
N ASN A 190 8.92 -21.13 -4.82
CA ASN A 190 9.71 -20.27 -5.72
C ASN A 190 10.27 -19.01 -5.04
N HIS A 191 9.68 -18.61 -3.92
CA HIS A 191 10.11 -17.49 -3.10
C HIS A 191 10.87 -17.98 -1.84
N GLY A 192 11.18 -19.27 -1.75
CA GLY A 192 11.88 -19.87 -0.61
C GLY A 192 11.06 -19.99 0.67
N THR A 193 9.74 -19.78 0.60
CA THR A 193 8.82 -19.95 1.73
C THR A 193 7.91 -21.15 1.52
N THR A 194 7.13 -21.50 2.53
CA THR A 194 6.12 -22.56 2.44
C THR A 194 4.82 -22.07 3.03
N ALA A 195 3.70 -22.60 2.55
CA ALA A 195 2.39 -22.19 3.04
C ALA A 195 2.10 -22.76 4.45
N GLU A 196 2.84 -23.78 4.89
CA GLU A 196 2.86 -24.27 6.28
C GLU A 196 3.42 -23.23 7.27
N GLY A 197 4.01 -22.13 6.79
CA GLY A 197 4.40 -20.97 7.60
C GLY A 197 3.22 -20.12 8.10
N ASN A 198 2.00 -20.40 7.66
CA ASN A 198 0.74 -19.94 8.25
C ASN A 198 0.32 -21.00 9.32
N PRO A 199 -0.03 -20.72 10.60
CA PRO A 199 -0.45 -19.48 11.27
C PRO A 199 0.61 -18.39 11.46
N SER A 200 0.19 -17.13 11.32
CA SER A 200 1.01 -15.94 11.67
C SER A 200 1.35 -15.88 13.17
N GLY A 201 2.33 -15.03 13.55
CA GLY A 201 2.66 -14.78 14.96
C GLY A 201 1.43 -14.38 15.81
N GLY A 202 0.57 -13.51 15.26
CA GLY A 202 -0.68 -13.12 15.90
C GLY A 202 -1.68 -14.25 16.09
N ASN A 203 -1.74 -15.21 15.15
CA ASN A 203 -2.60 -16.38 15.27
C ASN A 203 -2.08 -17.36 16.34
N ASN A 204 -0.76 -17.60 16.38
CA ASN A 204 -0.12 -18.46 17.37
C ASN A 204 -0.37 -17.95 18.80
N TYR A 205 -0.23 -16.63 19.02
CA TYR A 205 -0.53 -15.99 20.31
C TYR A 205 -1.98 -16.22 20.79
N ARG A 206 -2.91 -16.46 19.85
CA ARG A 206 -4.36 -16.58 20.12
C ARG A 206 -4.89 -18.00 20.05
N GLY A 207 -3.99 -18.99 20.09
CA GLY A 207 -4.35 -20.40 20.24
C GLY A 207 -4.53 -21.19 18.94
N LEU A 208 -4.15 -20.61 17.79
CA LEU A 208 -4.06 -21.35 16.53
C LEU A 208 -2.61 -21.77 16.29
N TYR A 209 -2.25 -22.98 16.76
CA TYR A 209 -0.86 -23.43 16.85
C TYR A 209 -0.31 -24.13 15.60
N ASN A 210 -1.16 -24.49 14.65
CA ASN A 210 -0.72 -25.11 13.40
C ASN A 210 -1.72 -24.83 12.26
N ILE A 211 -1.25 -25.03 11.03
CA ILE A 211 -2.02 -24.75 9.81
C ILE A 211 -3.32 -25.55 9.77
N ALA A 212 -3.28 -26.86 10.04
CA ALA A 212 -4.47 -27.72 9.93
C ALA A 212 -5.63 -27.26 10.84
N LEU A 213 -5.34 -26.86 12.09
CA LEU A 213 -6.36 -26.33 13.01
C LEU A 213 -6.99 -25.05 12.47
N LYS A 214 -6.16 -24.13 11.96
CA LYS A 214 -6.61 -22.87 11.38
C LYS A 214 -7.44 -23.12 10.12
N SER A 215 -6.96 -23.97 9.22
CA SER A 215 -7.60 -24.26 7.95
C SER A 215 -8.93 -24.97 8.09
N ILE A 216 -9.06 -25.92 9.00
CA ILE A 216 -10.36 -26.54 9.29
C ILE A 216 -11.34 -25.49 9.78
N GLY A 217 -10.88 -24.53 10.61
CA GLY A 217 -11.68 -23.39 11.04
C GLY A 217 -12.10 -22.49 9.87
N ALA A 218 -11.19 -22.14 8.97
CA ALA A 218 -11.48 -21.35 7.76
C ALA A 218 -12.48 -22.06 6.84
N ALA A 219 -12.31 -23.37 6.63
CA ALA A 219 -13.18 -24.18 5.80
C ALA A 219 -14.63 -24.25 6.32
N ARG A 220 -14.86 -24.03 7.63
CA ARG A 220 -16.22 -23.97 8.23
C ARG A 220 -17.08 -22.82 7.73
N THR A 221 -16.52 -21.87 6.99
CA THR A 221 -17.30 -20.86 6.27
C THR A 221 -18.14 -21.48 5.15
N ARG A 222 -17.83 -22.73 4.76
CA ARG A 222 -18.73 -23.62 4.02
C ARG A 222 -19.52 -24.49 5.00
N ASP A 223 -20.84 -24.33 5.02
CA ASP A 223 -21.73 -25.25 5.75
C ASP A 223 -21.65 -26.66 5.11
N PRO A 224 -21.59 -27.76 5.89
CA PRO A 224 -21.49 -29.13 5.36
C PRO A 224 -22.59 -29.52 4.35
N GLN A 225 -23.78 -28.90 4.44
CA GLN A 225 -24.89 -29.15 3.52
C GLN A 225 -24.69 -28.47 2.15
N VAL A 226 -23.78 -27.52 2.05
CA VAL A 226 -23.51 -26.75 0.84
C VAL A 226 -22.42 -27.43 0.03
N ARG A 227 -22.74 -27.82 -1.20
CA ARG A 227 -21.81 -28.46 -2.12
C ARG A 227 -20.85 -27.43 -2.72
N LEU A 228 -19.56 -27.73 -2.80
CA LEU A 228 -18.63 -26.95 -3.62
C LEU A 228 -18.98 -27.17 -5.10
N ASP A 229 -19.46 -26.12 -5.76
CA ASP A 229 -19.98 -26.20 -7.12
C ASP A 229 -18.94 -25.85 -8.18
N TYR A 230 -18.09 -24.86 -7.90
CA TYR A 230 -17.15 -24.29 -8.86
C TYR A 230 -15.83 -23.93 -8.20
N VAL A 231 -14.75 -24.09 -8.94
CA VAL A 231 -13.42 -23.56 -8.58
C VAL A 231 -13.01 -22.60 -9.69
N ILE A 232 -12.61 -21.38 -9.33
CA ILE A 232 -12.27 -20.32 -10.27
C ILE A 232 -10.89 -19.75 -9.96
N ASP A 233 -10.24 -19.18 -10.98
CA ASP A 233 -9.00 -18.44 -10.78
C ASP A 233 -9.28 -17.06 -10.16
N TYR A 234 -8.24 -16.40 -9.68
CA TYR A 234 -8.34 -15.05 -9.11
C TYR A 234 -9.07 -14.09 -10.07
N ALA A 235 -10.09 -13.41 -9.54
CA ALA A 235 -10.96 -12.45 -10.23
C ALA A 235 -11.71 -12.98 -11.46
N GLU A 236 -11.78 -14.31 -11.66
CA GLU A 236 -12.61 -14.89 -12.72
C GLU A 236 -14.11 -14.68 -12.41
N PRO A 237 -14.96 -14.27 -13.38
CA PRO A 237 -16.37 -13.97 -13.11
C PRO A 237 -17.19 -15.16 -12.60
N MET A 238 -18.00 -14.95 -11.56
CA MET A 238 -19.02 -15.92 -11.14
C MET A 238 -20.26 -15.81 -12.05
N THR A 239 -20.38 -16.73 -13.01
CA THR A 239 -21.46 -16.73 -14.01
C THR A 239 -22.70 -17.53 -13.56
N GLU A 240 -22.51 -18.58 -12.76
CA GLU A 240 -23.55 -19.50 -12.31
C GLU A 240 -23.97 -19.27 -10.84
N ARG A 241 -25.00 -19.98 -10.40
CA ARG A 241 -25.49 -19.98 -9.01
C ARG A 241 -24.88 -21.14 -8.23
N GLY A 242 -24.57 -20.91 -6.96
CA GLY A 242 -24.00 -21.93 -6.07
C GLY A 242 -22.81 -21.45 -5.28
N TYR A 243 -22.03 -22.42 -4.77
CA TYR A 243 -20.86 -22.14 -3.94
C TYR A 243 -19.56 -22.22 -4.74
N TYR A 244 -18.78 -21.15 -4.68
CA TYR A 244 -17.51 -21.00 -5.37
C TYR A 244 -16.33 -21.11 -4.40
N PHE A 245 -15.24 -21.68 -4.88
CA PHE A 245 -13.89 -21.45 -4.35
C PHE A 245 -13.07 -20.64 -5.37
N MET A 246 -12.39 -19.59 -4.94
CA MET A 246 -11.51 -18.75 -5.77
C MET A 246 -10.06 -18.84 -5.30
N ASP A 247 -9.11 -19.08 -6.21
CA ASP A 247 -7.69 -18.98 -5.87
C ASP A 247 -7.30 -17.54 -5.51
N SER A 248 -6.75 -17.35 -4.31
CA SER A 248 -6.28 -16.06 -3.80
C SER A 248 -5.26 -16.26 -2.67
N PRO A 249 -4.51 -15.23 -2.28
CA PRO A 249 -3.77 -15.24 -1.03
C PRO A 249 -4.74 -15.02 0.16
N GLY A 250 -4.28 -15.31 1.37
CA GLY A 250 -4.94 -15.04 2.64
C GLY A 250 -4.77 -13.60 3.14
N ASN A 251 -4.02 -12.76 2.41
CA ASN A 251 -4.10 -11.31 2.59
C ASN A 251 -5.53 -10.83 2.30
N ASP A 252 -6.19 -10.26 3.31
CA ASP A 252 -7.62 -9.99 3.29
C ASP A 252 -8.05 -9.02 2.19
N LEU A 253 -7.31 -7.93 2.01
CA LEU A 253 -7.63 -6.92 1.00
C LEU A 253 -7.40 -7.43 -0.42
N GLU A 254 -6.32 -8.18 -0.65
CA GLU A 254 -6.03 -8.80 -1.95
C GLU A 254 -7.06 -9.88 -2.30
N SER A 255 -7.47 -10.70 -1.34
CA SER A 255 -8.52 -11.70 -1.52
C SER A 255 -9.88 -11.06 -1.87
N ILE A 256 -10.33 -10.08 -1.07
CA ILE A 256 -11.60 -9.38 -1.28
C ILE A 256 -11.64 -8.72 -2.65
N ALA A 257 -10.55 -8.08 -3.08
CA ALA A 257 -10.49 -7.46 -4.41
C ALA A 257 -10.81 -8.46 -5.52
N GLY A 258 -10.26 -9.68 -5.44
CA GLY A 258 -10.61 -10.76 -6.37
C GLY A 258 -12.08 -11.16 -6.27
N GLN A 259 -12.61 -11.34 -5.06
CA GLN A 259 -14.00 -11.77 -4.85
C GLN A 259 -15.01 -10.73 -5.38
N VAL A 260 -14.73 -9.44 -5.15
CA VAL A 260 -15.54 -8.33 -5.67
C VAL A 260 -15.45 -8.27 -7.19
N ALA A 261 -14.25 -8.41 -7.77
CA ALA A 261 -14.10 -8.46 -9.22
C ALA A 261 -14.80 -9.66 -9.86
N SER A 262 -14.85 -10.80 -9.17
CA SER A 262 -15.66 -11.96 -9.56
C SER A 262 -17.18 -11.71 -9.47
N GLY A 263 -17.61 -10.59 -8.89
CA GLY A 263 -18.99 -10.12 -8.87
C GLY A 263 -19.70 -10.24 -7.52
N ALA A 264 -18.98 -10.40 -6.41
CA ALA A 264 -19.58 -10.39 -5.06
C ALA A 264 -20.06 -8.99 -4.66
N ASN A 265 -21.35 -8.84 -4.37
CA ASN A 265 -22.01 -7.57 -4.08
C ASN A 265 -22.33 -7.35 -2.59
N MET A 266 -21.88 -8.26 -1.72
CA MET A 266 -21.96 -8.18 -0.26
C MET A 266 -20.80 -8.97 0.34
N ILE A 267 -20.10 -8.39 1.32
CA ILE A 267 -18.98 -9.06 2.00
C ILE A 267 -19.40 -9.43 3.42
N LEU A 268 -19.22 -10.70 3.77
CA LEU A 268 -19.26 -11.18 5.15
C LEU A 268 -17.82 -11.37 5.63
N PHE A 269 -17.35 -10.43 6.45
CA PHE A 269 -15.98 -10.38 6.92
C PHE A 269 -15.89 -10.89 8.36
N ILE A 270 -15.17 -11.98 8.59
CA ILE A 270 -15.06 -12.61 9.90
C ILE A 270 -13.71 -12.27 10.55
N THR A 271 -13.72 -11.87 11.81
CA THR A 271 -12.52 -11.45 12.52
C THR A 271 -12.56 -11.77 14.00
N GLY A 272 -11.48 -12.36 14.53
CA GLY A 272 -11.31 -12.56 15.97
C GLY A 272 -10.86 -11.31 16.71
N ASN A 273 -10.10 -10.44 16.05
CA ASN A 273 -9.53 -9.24 16.67
C ASN A 273 -10.32 -7.96 16.42
N GLY A 274 -11.32 -8.00 15.54
CA GLY A 274 -12.11 -6.83 15.17
C GLY A 274 -11.46 -6.01 14.07
N SER A 275 -11.09 -6.65 12.96
CA SER A 275 -10.65 -5.93 11.77
C SER A 275 -11.71 -4.95 11.29
N ILE A 276 -11.25 -3.75 10.93
CA ILE A 276 -12.10 -2.68 10.40
C ILE A 276 -12.09 -2.63 8.87
N THR A 277 -11.57 -3.66 8.20
CA THR A 277 -11.52 -3.77 6.74
C THR A 277 -12.90 -3.57 6.10
N ASN A 278 -12.99 -2.65 5.13
CA ASN A 278 -14.17 -2.47 4.28
C ASN A 278 -13.73 -2.19 2.84
N PHE A 279 -14.65 -2.41 1.90
CA PHE A 279 -14.45 -2.16 0.48
C PHE A 279 -15.15 -0.86 0.02
N PRO A 280 -14.58 -0.06 -0.90
CA PRO A 280 -15.10 1.28 -1.21
C PRO A 280 -16.53 1.34 -1.75
N PHE A 281 -16.96 0.31 -2.49
CA PHE A 281 -18.28 0.28 -3.13
C PHE A 281 -19.06 -1.02 -2.90
N VAL A 282 -18.61 -1.87 -1.99
CA VAL A 282 -19.30 -3.12 -1.61
C VAL A 282 -19.55 -3.14 -0.11
N PRO A 283 -20.82 -3.22 0.34
CA PRO A 283 -21.13 -3.23 1.77
C PRO A 283 -20.47 -4.43 2.44
N THR A 284 -19.86 -4.17 3.60
CA THR A 284 -19.14 -5.17 4.39
C THR A 284 -19.77 -5.29 5.76
N LEU A 285 -20.33 -6.46 6.06
CA LEU A 285 -20.79 -6.84 7.39
C LEU A 285 -19.65 -7.52 8.14
N LYS A 286 -19.26 -6.97 9.28
CA LYS A 286 -18.14 -7.46 10.09
C LYS A 286 -18.63 -8.27 11.29
N PHE A 287 -18.13 -9.49 11.39
CA PHE A 287 -18.50 -10.50 12.38
C PHE A 287 -17.32 -10.67 13.33
N VAL A 288 -17.56 -10.42 14.62
CA VAL A 288 -16.55 -10.64 15.65
C VAL A 288 -16.86 -11.88 16.48
N THR A 289 -15.84 -12.70 16.72
CA THR A 289 -15.98 -14.07 17.27
C THR A 289 -16.27 -14.11 18.76
N THR A 290 -16.11 -13.00 19.50
CA THR A 290 -16.30 -12.94 20.96
C THR A 290 -17.06 -11.68 21.40
N SER A 291 -17.96 -11.83 22.37
CA SER A 291 -18.83 -10.74 22.88
C SER A 291 -18.05 -9.63 23.58
N GLY A 292 -16.94 -9.97 24.23
CA GLY A 292 -16.04 -8.98 24.84
C GLY A 292 -15.40 -8.07 23.79
N ARG A 293 -14.93 -8.64 22.68
CA ARG A 293 -14.36 -7.85 21.57
C ARG A 293 -15.44 -7.03 20.85
N PHE A 294 -16.64 -7.58 20.67
CA PHE A 294 -17.78 -6.82 20.15
C PHE A 294 -18.08 -5.57 20.98
N SER A 295 -18.10 -5.70 22.31
CA SER A 295 -18.36 -4.59 23.21
C SER A 295 -17.28 -3.50 23.14
N LEU A 296 -16.01 -3.90 22.93
CA LEU A 296 -14.88 -2.99 22.79
C LEU A 296 -14.93 -2.18 21.47
N LEU A 297 -15.44 -2.79 20.39
CA LEU A 297 -15.43 -2.27 19.02
C LEU A 297 -16.84 -2.12 18.44
N ALA A 298 -17.82 -1.77 19.28
CA ALA A 298 -19.25 -1.73 18.90
C ALA A 298 -19.59 -0.65 17.85
N ASN A 299 -18.70 0.31 17.64
CA ASN A 299 -18.82 1.32 16.59
C ASN A 299 -18.39 0.79 15.22
N GLU A 300 -17.55 -0.23 15.19
CA GLU A 300 -16.99 -0.80 13.97
C GLU A 300 -17.57 -2.19 13.64
N MET A 301 -18.07 -2.95 14.62
CA MET A 301 -18.57 -4.33 14.39
C MET A 301 -20.08 -4.38 14.17
N ASP A 302 -20.52 -5.11 13.14
CA ASP A 302 -21.93 -5.26 12.79
C ASP A 302 -22.59 -6.45 13.53
N VAL A 303 -21.87 -7.56 13.66
CA VAL A 303 -22.41 -8.83 14.17
C VAL A 303 -21.56 -9.39 15.32
N ASN A 304 -22.20 -9.66 16.46
CA ASN A 304 -21.61 -10.38 17.58
C ASN A 304 -21.81 -11.90 17.41
N ALA A 305 -20.85 -12.59 16.78
CA ALA A 305 -20.87 -14.05 16.69
C ALA A 305 -20.55 -14.74 18.03
N GLY A 306 -19.94 -14.00 18.97
CA GLY A 306 -19.64 -14.47 20.32
C GLY A 306 -20.86 -14.89 21.13
N ARG A 307 -22.07 -14.41 20.79
CA ARG A 307 -23.34 -14.84 21.39
C ARG A 307 -23.53 -16.36 21.31
N TYR A 308 -23.00 -17.00 20.26
CA TYR A 308 -23.02 -18.46 20.15
C TYR A 308 -22.19 -19.13 21.26
N ASN A 309 -21.01 -18.58 21.55
CA ASN A 309 -20.16 -19.05 22.65
C ASN A 309 -20.81 -18.80 24.02
N ASP A 310 -21.66 -17.79 24.12
CA ASP A 310 -22.44 -17.44 25.33
C ASP A 310 -23.71 -18.30 25.49
N GLY A 311 -23.94 -19.28 24.59
CA GLY A 311 -25.01 -20.27 24.70
C GLY A 311 -26.23 -20.01 23.80
N GLU A 312 -26.20 -18.97 22.96
CA GLU A 312 -27.30 -18.71 22.02
C GLU A 312 -27.31 -19.73 20.87
N PRO A 313 -28.48 -20.28 20.47
CA PRO A 313 -28.54 -21.23 19.36
C PRO A 313 -28.18 -20.61 18.00
N MET A 314 -27.33 -21.30 17.22
CA MET A 314 -26.89 -20.85 15.89
C MET A 314 -28.05 -20.53 14.93
N ASN A 315 -29.16 -21.28 14.99
CA ASN A 315 -30.31 -21.01 14.12
C ASN A 315 -31.00 -19.66 14.42
N GLN A 316 -31.03 -19.25 15.69
CA GLN A 316 -31.59 -17.95 16.05
C GLN A 316 -30.67 -16.83 15.59
N LEU A 317 -29.38 -16.92 15.94
CA LEU A 317 -28.35 -15.95 15.55
C LEU A 317 -28.23 -15.84 14.02
N GLY A 318 -28.29 -16.97 13.31
CA GLY A 318 -28.31 -17.04 11.86
C GLY A 318 -29.50 -16.31 11.24
N ALA A 319 -30.71 -16.55 11.75
CA ALA A 319 -31.91 -15.89 11.24
C ALA A 319 -31.87 -14.36 11.45
N GLU A 320 -31.43 -13.89 12.62
CA GLU A 320 -31.24 -12.46 12.91
C GLU A 320 -30.21 -11.84 11.97
N THR A 321 -29.11 -12.54 11.74
CA THR A 321 -28.01 -12.07 10.89
C THR A 321 -28.40 -12.06 9.42
N LEU A 322 -29.16 -13.04 8.93
CA LEU A 322 -29.66 -13.07 7.56
C LEU A 322 -30.60 -11.89 7.31
N ALA A 323 -31.46 -11.59 8.29
CA ALA A 323 -32.32 -10.41 8.20
C ALA A 323 -31.49 -9.11 8.12
N LEU A 324 -30.39 -8.99 8.87
CA LEU A 324 -29.46 -7.87 8.74
C LEU A 324 -28.81 -7.83 7.34
N THR A 325 -28.30 -8.96 6.84
CA THR A 325 -27.72 -9.06 5.48
C THR A 325 -28.68 -8.55 4.41
N LEU A 326 -29.96 -8.94 4.48
CA LEU A 326 -30.98 -8.47 3.54
C LEU A 326 -31.27 -6.97 3.68
N ARG A 327 -31.31 -6.43 4.90
CA ARG A 327 -31.50 -4.98 5.12
C ARG A 327 -30.31 -4.17 4.58
N VAL A 328 -29.08 -4.63 4.80
CA VAL A 328 -27.88 -3.95 4.27
C VAL A 328 -27.85 -4.00 2.74
N ALA A 329 -28.15 -5.17 2.13
CA ALA A 329 -28.30 -5.26 0.68
C ALA A 329 -29.39 -4.30 0.14
N SER A 330 -30.40 -4.00 0.95
CA SER A 330 -31.49 -3.08 0.63
C SER A 330 -31.15 -1.60 0.89
N GLY A 331 -29.97 -1.28 1.42
CA GLY A 331 -29.49 0.10 1.62
C GLY A 331 -29.35 0.56 3.07
N GLU A 332 -29.55 -0.31 4.07
CA GLU A 332 -29.09 0.00 5.44
C GLU A 332 -27.56 0.03 5.47
N ARG A 333 -26.95 1.15 5.85
CA ARG A 333 -25.48 1.28 5.88
C ARG A 333 -24.88 0.42 6.98
N SER A 334 -23.85 -0.36 6.66
CA SER A 334 -23.05 -1.08 7.64
C SER A 334 -22.25 -0.11 8.52
N LYS A 335 -21.73 -0.60 9.65
CA LYS A 335 -20.85 0.16 10.53
C LYS A 335 -19.61 0.68 9.79
N GLY A 336 -19.09 -0.10 8.85
CA GLY A 336 -17.93 0.28 8.04
C GLY A 336 -18.24 1.45 7.10
N GLU A 337 -19.38 1.38 6.42
CA GLU A 337 -19.84 2.46 5.57
C GLU A 337 -20.09 3.75 6.37
N LEU A 338 -20.66 3.65 7.57
CA LEU A 338 -20.87 4.80 8.47
C LEU A 338 -19.54 5.40 8.96
N ALA A 339 -18.52 4.58 9.16
CA ALA A 339 -17.19 5.03 9.59
C ALA A 339 -16.40 5.76 8.48
N GLY A 340 -16.79 5.62 7.21
CA GLY A 340 -16.09 6.25 6.08
C GLY A 340 -14.68 5.70 5.85
N HIS A 341 -14.42 4.46 6.30
CA HIS A 341 -13.15 3.77 6.13
C HIS A 341 -13.28 2.66 5.08
N SER A 342 -12.39 2.63 4.10
CA SER A 342 -12.35 1.60 3.06
C SER A 342 -10.98 1.55 2.39
N GLN A 343 -10.56 0.37 1.95
CA GLN A 343 -9.24 0.16 1.37
C GLN A 343 -9.31 -0.89 0.26
N VAL A 344 -8.36 -0.82 -0.66
CA VAL A 344 -8.21 -1.81 -1.74
C VAL A 344 -6.73 -2.11 -1.92
N SER A 345 -6.42 -3.39 -2.02
CA SER A 345 -5.18 -3.89 -2.59
C SER A 345 -5.55 -4.99 -3.57
N ILE A 346 -4.95 -5.01 -4.74
CA ILE A 346 -5.09 -6.15 -5.67
C ILE A 346 -3.89 -7.08 -5.47
N TRP A 347 -4.02 -8.36 -5.83
CA TRP A 347 -2.94 -9.33 -5.62
C TRP A 347 -1.65 -8.87 -6.29
N ARG A 348 -0.68 -8.41 -5.50
CA ARG A 348 0.50 -7.73 -6.02
C ARG A 348 1.46 -8.69 -6.73
N ASP A 349 2.24 -8.12 -7.63
CA ASP A 349 3.24 -8.83 -8.42
C ASP A 349 4.26 -9.54 -7.53
N TRP A 350 4.81 -10.63 -8.06
CA TRP A 350 5.88 -11.40 -7.44
C TRP A 350 7.02 -11.60 -8.45
N PRO A 351 8.28 -11.36 -8.08
CA PRO A 351 9.36 -11.32 -9.05
C PRO A 351 9.89 -12.70 -9.47
N GLN A 352 9.77 -13.75 -8.64
CA GLN A 352 10.34 -15.08 -8.96
C GLN A 352 9.32 -15.99 -9.65
N LYS A 353 9.74 -16.62 -10.75
CA LYS A 353 8.96 -17.65 -11.48
C LYS A 353 9.34 -19.08 -11.09
N ASP A 354 10.51 -19.26 -10.50
CA ASP A 354 11.06 -20.55 -10.08
C ASP A 354 11.99 -20.36 -8.88
N ALA A 355 12.38 -21.47 -8.24
CA ALA A 355 13.22 -21.46 -7.03
C ALA A 355 14.73 -21.33 -7.30
N SER A 356 15.20 -21.24 -8.54
CA SER A 356 16.63 -21.35 -8.89
C SER A 356 17.50 -20.22 -8.33
N ARG A 357 16.90 -19.05 -8.06
CA ARG A 357 17.60 -17.87 -7.55
C ARG A 357 17.46 -17.64 -6.06
N VAL A 358 16.67 -18.45 -5.35
CA VAL A 358 16.36 -18.24 -3.93
C VAL A 358 17.63 -18.18 -3.08
N ASP A 359 18.54 -19.15 -3.24
CA ASP A 359 19.78 -19.20 -2.47
C ASP A 359 20.73 -18.05 -2.83
N ALA A 360 20.79 -17.66 -4.11
CA ALA A 360 21.62 -16.54 -4.54
C ALA A 360 21.13 -15.20 -3.98
N ILE A 361 19.82 -14.99 -3.92
CA ILE A 361 19.21 -13.77 -3.36
C ILE A 361 19.39 -13.72 -1.84
N ARG A 362 19.12 -14.83 -1.13
CA ARG A 362 19.23 -14.88 0.34
C ARG A 362 20.66 -14.69 0.85
N ASN A 363 21.64 -15.16 0.08
CA ASN A 363 23.05 -15.10 0.45
C ASN A 363 23.80 -13.96 -0.25
N ALA A 364 23.07 -13.03 -0.92
CA ALA A 364 23.69 -11.85 -1.50
C ALA A 364 24.41 -11.06 -0.39
N PRO A 365 25.69 -10.68 -0.59
CA PRO A 365 26.43 -9.93 0.41
C PRO A 365 25.79 -8.56 0.59
N ALA A 366 25.58 -8.16 1.85
CA ALA A 366 25.10 -6.82 2.14
C ALA A 366 26.11 -5.76 1.66
N PRO A 367 25.64 -4.59 1.19
CA PRO A 367 26.51 -3.47 0.86
C PRO A 367 27.40 -3.05 2.04
N GLY A 368 28.60 -2.56 1.72
CA GLY A 368 29.64 -2.29 2.72
C GLY A 368 29.38 -1.09 3.63
N GLY A 369 28.46 -0.18 3.29
CA GLY A 369 28.15 1.04 4.05
C GLY A 369 29.09 2.22 3.77
N GLU A 370 30.30 1.98 3.25
CA GLU A 370 31.30 3.02 3.02
C GLU A 370 31.00 3.89 1.78
N PRO A 371 31.30 5.20 1.81
CA PRO A 371 31.09 6.08 0.68
C PRO A 371 31.99 5.72 -0.50
N LEU A 372 31.46 5.89 -1.71
CA LEU A 372 32.17 5.70 -2.96
C LEU A 372 33.17 6.84 -3.19
N LYS A 373 34.29 6.51 -3.83
CA LYS A 373 35.30 7.51 -4.21
C LYS A 373 34.81 8.34 -5.38
N VAL A 374 34.81 9.65 -5.20
CA VAL A 374 34.41 10.61 -6.23
C VAL A 374 35.61 11.41 -6.73
N VAL A 375 35.49 11.89 -7.97
CA VAL A 375 36.48 12.80 -8.57
C VAL A 375 36.53 14.08 -7.74
N PRO A 376 37.72 14.56 -7.31
CA PRO A 376 37.84 15.79 -6.54
C PRO A 376 37.29 17.02 -7.29
N SER A 377 36.65 17.92 -6.55
CA SER A 377 36.12 19.19 -7.06
C SER A 377 36.29 20.30 -6.03
N GLU A 378 36.14 21.56 -6.46
CA GLU A 378 35.98 22.66 -5.53
C GLU A 378 34.67 22.49 -4.72
N PRO A 379 34.67 22.80 -3.40
CA PRO A 379 33.47 22.76 -2.58
C PRO A 379 32.39 23.70 -3.09
N ALA A 380 31.15 23.22 -3.17
CA ALA A 380 30.00 24.05 -3.49
C ALA A 380 29.77 25.10 -2.39
N ASN A 381 29.55 26.35 -2.80
CA ASN A 381 29.21 27.44 -1.87
C ASN A 381 27.70 27.46 -1.61
N LEU A 382 27.24 26.63 -0.66
CA LEU A 382 25.85 26.52 -0.26
C LEU A 382 25.70 26.78 1.23
N SER A 383 24.76 27.66 1.58
CA SER A 383 24.27 27.86 2.94
C SER A 383 22.74 27.87 2.95
N PHE A 384 22.13 27.33 3.99
CA PHE A 384 20.67 27.23 4.12
C PHE A 384 20.23 27.26 5.59
N ASP A 385 18.97 27.64 5.84
CA ASP A 385 18.42 27.69 7.19
C ASP A 385 17.87 26.33 7.61
N ALA A 386 18.48 25.73 8.63
CA ALA A 386 18.10 24.43 9.16
C ALA A 386 17.56 24.54 10.59
N TYR A 387 16.76 23.56 11.00
CA TYR A 387 16.39 23.42 12.41
C TYR A 387 17.52 22.80 13.22
N VAL A 388 17.71 23.33 14.43
CA VAL A 388 18.62 22.75 15.42
C VAL A 388 17.87 21.66 16.18
N THR A 389 18.43 20.45 16.19
CA THR A 389 17.84 19.28 16.84
C THR A 389 18.86 18.61 17.76
N PRO A 390 18.41 17.77 18.72
CA PRO A 390 19.32 16.94 19.51
C PRO A 390 20.19 15.98 18.66
N ARG A 391 19.80 15.72 17.40
CA ARG A 391 20.49 14.84 16.45
C ARG A 391 21.32 15.62 15.41
N GLY A 392 21.55 16.92 15.61
CA GLY A 392 22.22 17.80 14.66
C GLY A 392 21.23 18.68 13.89
N HIS A 393 21.53 19.00 12.64
CA HIS A 393 20.69 19.88 11.83
C HIS A 393 19.77 19.09 10.89
N ALA A 394 18.53 19.57 10.73
CA ALA A 394 17.56 18.98 9.81
C ALA A 394 16.85 20.09 9.02
N CYS A 395 16.54 19.83 7.75
CA CYS A 395 15.80 20.80 6.94
C CYS A 395 14.35 20.99 7.44
N ASP A 396 13.83 20.03 8.19
CA ASP A 396 12.43 20.00 8.63
C ASP A 396 12.27 19.29 9.98
N GLN A 397 11.14 19.44 10.65
CA GLN A 397 10.81 18.79 11.93
C GLN A 397 9.33 18.40 11.99
N ILE A 398 9.00 17.14 11.69
CA ILE A 398 7.61 16.66 11.60
C ILE A 398 7.18 15.79 12.79
N GLY A 399 5.87 15.68 13.00
CA GLY A 399 5.26 14.59 13.75
C GLY A 399 4.85 13.46 12.81
N LEU A 400 5.34 12.23 13.04
CA LEU A 400 5.09 11.09 12.17
C LEU A 400 4.05 10.14 12.78
N VAL A 401 3.01 9.81 12.02
CA VAL A 401 2.10 8.70 12.32
C VAL A 401 2.43 7.56 11.35
N MET A 402 3.17 6.56 11.84
CA MET A 402 3.63 5.42 11.03
C MET A 402 2.66 4.24 11.20
N PRO A 403 1.75 3.98 10.25
CA PRO A 403 0.96 2.76 10.27
C PRO A 403 1.88 1.55 10.09
N THR A 404 1.57 0.42 10.73
CA THR A 404 2.31 -0.83 10.55
C THR A 404 1.63 -1.81 9.60
N SER A 405 0.51 -1.38 8.99
CA SER A 405 -0.26 -2.16 8.03
C SER A 405 -1.10 -1.28 7.12
N LEU A 406 -1.55 -1.87 6.00
CA LEU A 406 -2.57 -1.26 5.16
C LEU A 406 -3.83 -0.90 5.96
N CYS A 407 -4.35 -1.81 6.79
CA CYS A 407 -5.56 -1.63 7.61
C CYS A 407 -5.52 -0.40 8.52
N SER A 408 -4.35 -0.05 9.05
CA SER A 408 -4.13 1.14 9.88
C SER A 408 -3.82 2.41 9.07
N GLY A 409 -3.50 2.29 7.77
CA GLY A 409 -3.05 3.40 6.91
C GLY A 409 -4.05 4.55 6.78
N GLN A 410 -5.34 4.28 6.55
CA GLN A 410 -6.34 5.35 6.47
C GLN A 410 -6.58 5.99 7.84
N VAL A 411 -6.57 5.20 8.92
CA VAL A 411 -6.68 5.74 10.29
C VAL A 411 -5.50 6.67 10.59
N ALA A 412 -4.28 6.31 10.19
CA ALA A 412 -3.10 7.16 10.32
C ALA A 412 -3.25 8.49 9.58
N ARG A 413 -3.79 8.49 8.34
CA ARG A 413 -4.08 9.72 7.59
C ARG A 413 -5.08 10.61 8.31
N LEU A 414 -6.19 10.04 8.78
CA LEU A 414 -7.20 10.77 9.57
C LEU A 414 -6.64 11.35 10.87
N VAL A 415 -5.71 10.64 11.53
CA VAL A 415 -4.97 11.17 12.69
C VAL A 415 -4.12 12.36 12.29
N ALA A 416 -3.30 12.23 11.25
CA ALA A 416 -2.41 13.31 10.81
C ALA A 416 -3.18 14.56 10.36
N GLU A 417 -4.28 14.41 9.63
CA GLU A 417 -5.18 15.49 9.23
C GLU A 417 -5.77 16.22 10.44
N ASP A 418 -6.29 15.48 11.41
CA ASP A 418 -6.82 16.03 12.66
C ASP A 418 -5.74 16.79 13.44
N LEU A 419 -4.53 16.24 13.58
CA LEU A 419 -3.43 16.91 14.27
C LEU A 419 -2.97 18.18 13.56
N ASN A 420 -2.90 18.17 12.23
CA ASN A 420 -2.61 19.37 11.43
C ASN A 420 -3.68 20.45 11.61
N SER A 421 -4.96 20.06 11.74
CA SER A 421 -6.05 21.02 12.02
C SER A 421 -5.92 21.72 13.38
N ARG A 422 -5.30 21.05 14.36
CA ARG A 422 -5.07 21.55 15.73
C ARG A 422 -3.85 22.47 15.84
N LYS A 423 -2.94 22.44 14.86
CA LYS A 423 -1.71 23.26 14.81
C LYS A 423 -0.87 23.18 16.10
N LEU A 424 -0.57 21.96 16.54
CA LEU A 424 0.27 21.76 17.73
C LEU A 424 1.68 22.38 17.52
N PRO A 425 2.26 23.06 18.53
CA PRO A 425 3.59 23.65 18.43
C PRO A 425 4.69 22.58 18.39
N GLY A 426 5.92 22.98 18.03
CA GLY A 426 7.09 22.12 18.06
C GLY A 426 7.27 21.19 16.87
N VAL A 427 6.38 21.22 15.88
CA VAL A 427 6.55 20.55 14.59
C VAL A 427 6.07 21.46 13.46
N SER A 428 6.58 21.25 12.25
CA SER A 428 6.13 21.97 11.05
C SER A 428 4.80 21.44 10.53
N ARG A 429 4.61 20.12 10.57
CA ARG A 429 3.37 19.42 10.21
C ARG A 429 3.36 17.98 10.76
N PHE A 430 2.20 17.34 10.64
CA PHE A 430 2.03 15.90 10.85
C PHE A 430 1.92 15.17 9.51
N VAL A 431 2.58 14.01 9.40
CA VAL A 431 2.59 13.18 8.19
C VAL A 431 2.20 11.75 8.54
N ALA A 432 1.45 11.09 7.67
CA ALA A 432 1.19 9.66 7.74
C ALA A 432 1.78 8.94 6.51
N LEU A 433 2.51 7.86 6.74
CA LEU A 433 3.15 7.07 5.68
C LEU A 433 2.38 5.77 5.43
N ALA A 434 1.18 5.89 4.87
CA ALA A 434 0.32 4.74 4.57
C ALA A 434 0.87 3.94 3.38
N HIS A 435 0.95 2.61 3.53
CA HIS A 435 1.47 1.65 2.55
C HIS A 435 0.60 0.38 2.49
N THR A 436 0.81 -0.50 1.51
CA THR A 436 0.05 -1.77 1.41
C THR A 436 0.67 -2.96 2.14
N GLU A 437 1.87 -2.81 2.70
CA GLU A 437 2.58 -3.90 3.39
C GLU A 437 2.18 -4.05 4.87
N GLY A 438 2.74 -5.05 5.56
CA GLY A 438 2.55 -5.29 7.01
C GLY A 438 1.54 -6.39 7.37
N CYS A 439 0.70 -6.81 6.41
CA CYS A 439 -0.22 -7.95 6.54
C CYS A 439 0.05 -8.99 5.45
N GLY A 440 0.08 -10.28 5.82
CA GLY A 440 0.08 -11.38 4.84
C GLY A 440 1.27 -11.42 3.87
N SER A 441 2.39 -10.75 4.14
CA SER A 441 3.59 -10.81 3.29
C SER A 441 4.65 -11.77 3.85
N ALA A 442 5.25 -12.58 3.00
CA ALA A 442 6.38 -13.45 3.35
C ALA A 442 7.70 -12.91 2.80
N ASN A 443 8.81 -13.22 3.48
CA ASN A 443 10.20 -12.85 3.12
C ASN A 443 10.51 -11.34 2.97
N SER A 444 9.59 -10.44 3.31
CA SER A 444 9.81 -8.98 3.25
C SER A 444 10.05 -8.33 4.61
N ASP A 445 9.95 -9.07 5.72
CA ASP A 445 9.95 -8.55 7.09
C ASP A 445 11.17 -7.67 7.42
N HIS A 446 12.39 -8.11 7.04
CA HIS A 446 13.60 -7.34 7.33
C HIS A 446 13.66 -6.03 6.54
N LEU A 447 13.32 -6.08 5.25
CA LEU A 447 13.28 -4.93 4.36
C LEU A 447 12.24 -3.90 4.81
N TYR A 448 11.07 -4.39 5.19
CA TYR A 448 9.99 -3.63 5.80
C TYR A 448 10.45 -2.93 7.09
N LEU A 449 11.01 -3.68 8.05
CA LEU A 449 11.46 -3.13 9.33
C LEU A 449 12.63 -2.14 9.19
N GLN A 450 13.57 -2.40 8.29
CA GLN A 450 14.67 -1.49 7.99
C GLN A 450 14.17 -0.16 7.44
N THR A 451 13.27 -0.22 6.45
CA THR A 451 12.71 0.98 5.82
C THR A 451 11.88 1.78 6.83
N LEU A 452 11.04 1.10 7.62
CA LEU A 452 10.26 1.73 8.70
C LEU A 452 11.16 2.41 9.73
N LEU A 453 12.22 1.74 10.17
CA LEU A 453 13.22 2.30 11.09
C LEU A 453 13.87 3.55 10.50
N GLY A 454 14.27 3.51 9.22
CA GLY A 454 14.88 4.65 8.52
C GLY A 454 14.00 5.91 8.52
N HIS A 455 12.69 5.74 8.37
CA HIS A 455 11.74 6.86 8.43
C HIS A 455 11.49 7.36 9.86
N ILE A 456 11.39 6.44 10.84
CA ILE A 456 11.16 6.83 12.24
C ILE A 456 12.39 7.56 12.81
N GLU A 457 13.58 7.08 12.49
CA GLU A 457 14.84 7.69 12.92
C GLU A 457 15.32 8.80 11.98
N HIS A 458 14.52 9.16 10.97
CA HIS A 458 14.86 10.25 10.05
C HIS A 458 15.15 11.54 10.84
N PRO A 459 16.25 12.27 10.56
CA PRO A 459 16.59 13.47 11.34
C PRO A 459 15.50 14.54 11.34
N GLY A 460 14.72 14.60 10.25
CA GLY A 460 13.55 15.45 10.11
C GLY A 460 12.29 15.03 10.89
N VAL A 461 12.30 13.89 11.58
CA VAL A 461 11.19 13.45 12.44
C VAL A 461 11.49 13.85 13.87
N ARG A 462 10.59 14.60 14.51
CA ARG A 462 10.76 15.00 15.91
C ARG A 462 10.20 13.96 16.87
N ARG A 463 9.02 13.44 16.55
CA ARG A 463 8.30 12.41 17.31
C ARG A 463 7.56 11.52 16.33
N ALA A 464 7.53 10.22 16.64
CA ALA A 464 6.80 9.25 15.84
C ALA A 464 5.90 8.37 16.71
N VAL A 465 4.74 8.03 16.18
CA VAL A 465 3.83 7.04 16.73
C VAL A 465 3.71 5.89 15.76
N LEU A 466 3.90 4.67 16.24
CA LEU A 466 3.51 3.48 15.50
C LEU A 466 2.05 3.17 15.77
N LEU A 467 1.27 3.08 14.71
CA LEU A 467 -0.13 2.71 14.74
C LEU A 467 -0.29 1.33 14.10
N GLU A 468 -0.49 0.33 14.93
CA GLU A 468 -0.93 -0.98 14.45
C GLU A 468 -2.45 -1.01 14.36
N HIS A 469 -2.95 -1.96 13.58
CA HIS A 469 -4.32 -2.36 13.60
C HIS A 469 -4.57 -3.39 14.71
N GLY A 470 -3.69 -4.40 14.82
CA GLY A 470 -3.65 -5.42 15.87
C GLY A 470 -3.68 -6.87 15.36
N CYS A 471 -3.95 -7.13 14.08
CA CYS A 471 -3.99 -8.47 13.49
C CYS A 471 -2.86 -8.77 12.50
N GLU A 472 -1.88 -7.88 12.39
CA GLU A 472 -0.71 -8.01 11.52
C GLU A 472 0.18 -9.21 11.87
N ARG A 473 1.08 -9.52 10.95
CA ARG A 473 2.23 -10.40 11.22
C ARG A 473 3.26 -9.70 12.11
N THR A 474 3.47 -8.39 11.90
CA THR A 474 4.49 -7.58 12.57
C THR A 474 3.84 -6.59 13.55
N HIS A 475 3.56 -7.03 14.77
CA HIS A 475 3.00 -6.20 15.84
C HIS A 475 3.99 -5.15 16.37
N ASN A 476 3.47 -4.16 17.10
CA ASN A 476 4.25 -3.16 17.81
C ASN A 476 5.35 -3.78 18.70
N ASP A 477 5.11 -4.95 19.31
CA ASP A 477 6.12 -5.64 20.13
C ASP A 477 7.30 -6.17 19.29
N ALA A 478 7.04 -6.66 18.08
CA ALA A 478 8.08 -7.08 17.15
C ALA A 478 8.92 -5.88 16.71
N VAL A 479 8.27 -4.73 16.44
CA VAL A 479 8.98 -3.50 16.12
C VAL A 479 9.83 -3.02 17.30
N ARG A 480 9.30 -3.00 18.53
CA ARG A 480 10.08 -2.67 19.75
C ARG A 480 11.31 -3.54 19.89
N HIS A 481 11.17 -4.85 19.72
CA HIS A 481 12.28 -5.78 19.80
C HIS A 481 13.34 -5.49 18.72
N TYR A 482 12.90 -5.26 17.47
CA TYR A 482 13.77 -4.90 16.37
C TYR A 482 14.54 -3.60 16.65
N LEU A 483 13.85 -2.53 17.07
CA LEU A 483 14.46 -1.25 17.47
C LEU A 483 15.53 -1.45 18.55
N SER A 484 15.19 -2.16 19.63
CA SER A 484 16.12 -2.44 20.72
C SER A 484 17.34 -3.24 20.25
N SER A 485 17.17 -4.22 19.36
CA SER A 485 18.28 -4.97 18.77
C SER A 485 19.21 -4.13 17.89
N ARG A 486 18.72 -2.97 17.40
CA ARG A 486 19.49 -1.98 16.64
C ARG A 486 20.04 -0.85 17.51
N GLY A 487 19.87 -0.93 18.83
CA GLY A 487 20.33 0.07 19.79
C GLY A 487 19.46 1.32 19.86
N VAL A 488 18.24 1.28 19.31
CA VAL A 488 17.28 2.38 19.36
C VAL A 488 16.36 2.19 20.56
N ASP A 489 16.28 3.20 21.43
CA ASP A 489 15.40 3.18 22.61
C ASP A 489 13.93 3.40 22.19
N PRO A 490 13.05 2.40 22.29
CA PRO A 490 11.64 2.55 21.91
C PRO A 490 10.86 3.51 22.84
N GLY A 491 11.42 3.90 24.00
CA GLY A 491 10.74 4.76 24.98
C GLY A 491 10.41 6.17 24.46
N HIS A 492 11.10 6.64 23.42
CA HIS A 492 10.81 7.93 22.80
C HIS A 492 9.66 7.89 21.76
N LEU A 493 9.13 6.71 21.46
CA LEU A 493 8.10 6.48 20.46
C LEU A 493 6.73 6.24 21.11
N GLY A 494 5.68 6.67 20.41
CA GLY A 494 4.31 6.33 20.79
C GLY A 494 3.88 5.03 20.15
N PHE A 495 3.00 4.30 20.83
CA PHE A 495 2.43 3.05 20.32
C PHE A 495 0.93 3.04 20.55
N ALA A 496 0.20 2.74 19.48
CA ALA A 496 -1.25 2.68 19.49
C ALA A 496 -1.74 1.51 18.63
N SER A 497 -2.93 1.01 18.94
CA SER A 497 -3.52 -0.17 18.31
C SER A 497 -5.02 0.04 18.12
N VAL A 498 -5.49 0.05 16.87
CA VAL A 498 -6.93 0.28 16.58
C VAL A 498 -7.81 -0.74 17.33
N GLN A 499 -7.43 -2.02 17.30
CA GLN A 499 -8.23 -3.11 17.87
C GLN A 499 -8.13 -3.24 19.39
N MET A 500 -7.00 -2.83 19.97
CA MET A 500 -6.77 -2.94 21.42
C MET A 500 -7.16 -1.66 22.18
N ASP A 501 -7.07 -0.49 21.54
CA ASP A 501 -7.41 0.80 22.14
C ASP A 501 -8.91 1.18 21.96
N GLY A 502 -9.70 0.28 21.38
CA GLY A 502 -11.17 0.38 21.35
C GLY A 502 -11.72 1.20 20.18
N GLY A 503 -11.12 1.04 19.00
CA GLY A 503 -11.67 1.54 17.74
C GLY A 503 -11.02 2.84 17.27
N MET A 504 -11.51 3.32 16.13
CA MET A 504 -10.87 4.44 15.39
C MET A 504 -10.92 5.76 16.17
N GLU A 505 -12.04 6.04 16.85
CA GLU A 505 -12.22 7.30 17.58
C GLU A 505 -11.30 7.38 18.80
N LYS A 506 -11.26 6.32 19.62
CA LYS A 506 -10.44 6.27 20.84
C LYS A 506 -8.96 6.30 20.52
N VAL A 507 -8.52 5.57 19.48
CA VAL A 507 -7.11 5.58 19.09
C VAL A 507 -6.67 6.95 18.58
N ARG A 508 -7.53 7.65 17.81
CA ARG A 508 -7.27 9.03 17.38
C ARG A 508 -7.09 9.97 18.57
N HIS A 509 -7.96 9.88 19.57
CA HIS A 509 -7.86 10.67 20.78
C HIS A 509 -6.56 10.38 21.55
N LYS A 510 -6.26 9.10 21.78
CA LYS A 510 -5.03 8.64 22.45
C LYS A 510 -3.76 9.17 21.78
N ILE A 511 -3.68 9.10 20.45
CA ILE A 511 -2.52 9.60 19.71
C ILE A 511 -2.41 11.13 19.84
N GLY A 512 -3.53 11.85 19.75
CA GLY A 512 -3.51 13.30 19.91
C GLY A 512 -3.07 13.77 21.29
N GLU A 513 -3.52 13.11 22.35
CA GLU A 513 -3.05 13.38 23.71
C GLU A 513 -1.56 13.05 23.88
N TRP A 514 -1.09 11.96 23.26
CA TRP A 514 0.32 11.60 23.28
C TRP A 514 1.18 12.69 22.63
N PHE A 515 0.86 13.13 21.41
CA PHE A 515 1.63 14.20 20.76
C PHE A 515 1.58 15.53 21.52
N ALA A 516 0.42 15.92 22.04
CA ALA A 516 0.30 17.14 22.83
C ALA A 516 1.21 17.11 24.07
N ARG A 517 1.29 15.97 24.76
CA ARG A 517 2.17 15.79 25.92
C ARG A 517 3.66 15.76 25.54
N GLU A 518 4.02 15.03 24.49
CA GLU A 518 5.43 14.84 24.11
C GLU A 518 6.05 16.07 23.43
N LEU A 519 5.25 16.91 22.78
CA LEU A 519 5.70 18.16 22.19
C LEU A 519 5.74 19.30 23.23
N GLY A 520 4.78 19.36 24.17
CA GLY A 520 4.71 20.41 25.19
C GLY A 520 4.29 21.78 24.64
N GLU A 521 3.91 22.71 25.53
CA GLU A 521 3.33 24.01 25.14
C GLU A 521 4.38 25.03 24.66
N ASP A 522 5.64 24.93 25.11
CA ASP A 522 6.74 25.88 24.81
C ASP A 522 7.81 25.33 23.84
N ALA A 523 7.51 24.28 23.08
CA ALA A 523 8.47 23.74 22.11
C ALA A 523 8.56 24.60 20.85
N GLY A 524 9.39 25.65 20.90
CA GLY A 524 9.86 26.34 19.72
C GLY A 524 10.74 25.43 18.83
N LEU A 525 10.87 25.81 17.57
CA LEU A 525 11.84 25.22 16.65
C LEU A 525 12.92 26.26 16.36
N ASP A 526 14.10 26.08 16.95
CA ASP A 526 15.24 26.96 16.73
C ASP A 526 15.83 26.72 15.34
N THR A 527 16.19 27.80 14.65
CA THR A 527 16.79 27.77 13.31
C THR A 527 18.19 28.37 13.30
N GLU A 528 19.08 27.80 12.50
CA GLU A 528 20.45 28.27 12.28
C GLU A 528 20.81 28.15 10.79
N THR A 529 21.50 29.16 10.26
CA THR A 529 22.07 29.08 8.91
C THR A 529 23.33 28.20 8.93
N VAL A 530 23.30 27.10 8.19
CA VAL A 530 24.38 26.11 8.12
C VAL A 530 24.92 25.95 6.70
N GLY A 531 26.11 25.36 6.58
CA GLY A 531 26.72 25.05 5.29
C GLY A 531 26.28 23.70 4.71
N ALA A 532 26.72 23.42 3.47
CA ALA A 532 26.41 22.20 2.73
C ALA A 532 26.69 20.89 3.49
N GLN A 533 27.62 20.87 4.44
CA GLN A 533 27.93 19.68 5.25
C GLN A 533 26.74 19.15 6.07
N ALA A 534 25.71 19.97 6.30
CA ALA A 534 24.50 19.56 6.98
C ALA A 534 23.44 18.95 6.04
N LEU A 535 23.65 19.03 4.72
CA LEU A 535 22.70 18.60 3.70
C LEU A 535 22.81 17.09 3.42
N ARG A 536 21.66 16.42 3.38
CA ARG A 536 21.53 15.05 2.85
C ARG A 536 20.64 15.10 1.62
N LEU A 537 21.21 14.89 0.43
CA LEU A 537 20.51 14.97 -0.86
C LEU A 537 20.40 13.59 -1.51
N ALA A 538 19.23 13.26 -2.05
CA ALA A 538 19.07 12.12 -2.95
C ALA A 538 19.02 12.55 -4.41
N LEU A 539 19.64 11.78 -5.30
CA LEU A 539 19.53 11.93 -6.75
C LEU A 539 18.88 10.70 -7.38
N THR A 540 17.95 10.93 -8.31
CA THR A 540 17.39 9.89 -9.16
C THR A 540 17.05 10.43 -10.53
N SER A 541 16.73 9.55 -11.48
CA SER A 541 16.32 9.94 -12.82
C SER A 541 15.51 8.86 -13.51
N VAL A 542 14.54 9.29 -14.31
CA VAL A 542 13.67 8.40 -15.09
C VAL A 542 13.75 8.77 -16.57
N GLY A 543 14.30 7.85 -17.35
CA GLY A 543 14.54 7.99 -18.80
C GLY A 543 15.83 8.75 -19.15
N PRO A 544 16.09 9.00 -20.44
CA PRO A 544 17.38 9.51 -20.90
C PRO A 544 17.70 10.90 -20.33
N VAL A 545 18.95 11.16 -19.99
CA VAL A 545 19.40 12.48 -19.52
C VAL A 545 20.30 13.12 -20.58
N PRO A 546 20.05 14.37 -21.01
CA PRO A 546 20.94 15.07 -21.94
C PRO A 546 22.34 15.25 -21.35
N GLY A 547 23.38 15.07 -22.16
CA GLY A 547 24.77 14.99 -21.66
C GLY A 547 25.26 16.24 -20.91
N ASN A 548 24.84 17.46 -21.29
CA ASN A 548 25.18 18.67 -20.54
C ASN A 548 24.51 18.70 -19.15
N ILE A 549 23.30 18.15 -19.02
CA ILE A 549 22.58 18.02 -17.75
C ILE A 549 23.20 16.90 -16.91
N SER A 550 23.58 15.77 -17.51
CA SER A 550 24.34 14.71 -16.83
C SER A 550 25.62 15.26 -16.21
N LEU A 551 26.40 16.02 -16.98
CA LEU A 551 27.63 16.65 -16.49
C LEU A 551 27.35 17.68 -15.38
N ALA A 552 26.26 18.44 -15.47
CA ALA A 552 25.89 19.42 -14.44
C ALA A 552 25.47 18.75 -13.13
N LEU A 553 24.71 17.66 -13.20
CA LEU A 553 24.32 16.87 -12.03
C LEU A 553 25.55 16.21 -11.37
N ALA A 554 26.51 15.71 -12.16
CA ALA A 554 27.78 15.22 -11.64
C ALA A 554 28.62 16.34 -11.01
N GLY A 555 28.64 17.54 -11.61
CA GLY A 555 29.27 18.74 -11.06
C GLY A 555 28.70 19.10 -9.69
N LEU A 556 27.37 19.26 -9.62
CA LEU A 556 26.61 19.52 -8.39
C LEU A 556 26.94 18.48 -7.30
N ALA A 557 26.87 17.19 -7.64
CA ALA A 557 27.18 16.09 -6.74
C ALA A 557 28.59 16.23 -6.15
N ARG A 558 29.62 16.39 -7.00
CA ARG A 558 31.00 16.52 -6.54
C ARG A 558 31.22 17.76 -5.69
N GLY A 559 30.64 18.89 -6.06
CA GLY A 559 30.74 20.14 -5.30
C GLY A 559 30.15 19.99 -3.90
N LEU A 560 28.96 19.39 -3.77
CA LEU A 560 28.32 19.12 -2.49
C LEU A 560 29.12 18.14 -1.63
N ILE A 561 29.60 17.04 -2.22
CA ILE A 561 30.41 16.04 -1.50
C ILE A 561 31.74 16.66 -1.03
N SER A 562 32.37 17.50 -1.86
CA SER A 562 33.61 18.20 -1.49
C SER A 562 33.39 19.23 -0.37
N ALA A 563 32.16 19.72 -0.22
CA ALA A 563 31.73 20.56 0.91
C ALA A 563 31.27 19.75 2.15
N GLY A 564 31.34 18.42 2.11
CA GLY A 564 31.04 17.52 3.22
C GLY A 564 29.59 17.04 3.31
N ALA A 565 28.77 17.27 2.27
CA ALA A 565 27.39 16.80 2.22
C ALA A 565 27.30 15.28 2.04
N THR A 566 26.13 14.71 2.33
CA THR A 566 25.80 13.33 2.02
C THR A 566 24.94 13.26 0.76
N LEU A 567 25.32 12.41 -0.18
CA LEU A 567 24.60 12.18 -1.43
C LEU A 567 24.20 10.71 -1.53
N VAL A 568 22.93 10.43 -1.83
CA VAL A 568 22.43 9.07 -2.06
C VAL A 568 21.84 8.97 -3.46
N ILE A 569 22.33 8.06 -4.29
CA ILE A 569 21.83 7.83 -5.65
C ILE A 569 21.08 6.49 -5.68
N ALA A 570 19.89 6.46 -6.27
CA ALA A 570 19.19 5.20 -6.51
C ALA A 570 19.95 4.35 -7.56
N GLU A 571 20.21 3.08 -7.27
CA GLU A 571 20.95 2.16 -8.15
C GLU A 571 20.36 2.06 -9.57
N ASN A 572 19.02 2.08 -9.68
CA ASN A 572 18.33 2.03 -10.97
C ASN A 572 18.10 3.41 -11.63
N ALA A 573 18.66 4.49 -11.09
CA ALA A 573 18.58 5.80 -11.73
C ALA A 573 19.25 5.74 -13.11
N SER A 574 18.56 6.21 -14.15
CA SER A 574 19.08 6.20 -15.52
C SER A 574 20.41 6.96 -15.69
N LEU A 575 20.74 7.90 -14.80
CA LEU A 575 22.02 8.59 -14.72
C LEU A 575 23.19 7.64 -14.49
N LEU A 576 23.01 6.58 -13.70
CA LEU A 576 24.07 5.60 -13.43
C LEU A 576 24.36 4.69 -14.63
N ALA A 577 23.48 4.69 -15.64
CA ALA A 577 23.71 4.03 -16.93
C ALA A 577 24.38 4.95 -17.97
N ASP A 578 24.49 6.26 -17.70
CA ASP A 578 25.15 7.23 -18.57
C ASP A 578 26.64 7.36 -18.20
N SER A 579 27.53 6.94 -19.10
CA SER A 579 28.97 7.03 -18.89
C SER A 579 29.45 8.47 -18.66
N ALA A 580 28.80 9.47 -19.26
CA ALA A 580 29.18 10.86 -19.05
C ALA A 580 28.97 11.30 -17.59
N PHE A 581 27.94 10.78 -16.92
CA PHE A 581 27.70 11.01 -15.50
C PHE A 581 28.68 10.20 -14.63
N THR A 582 28.80 8.90 -14.88
CA THR A 582 29.63 8.01 -14.03
C THR A 582 31.12 8.34 -14.11
N ASP A 583 31.65 8.64 -15.30
CA ASP A 583 33.05 9.02 -15.50
C ASP A 583 33.35 10.40 -14.89
N ALA A 584 32.36 11.30 -14.88
CA ALA A 584 32.50 12.60 -14.26
C ALA A 584 32.44 12.52 -12.72
N LEU A 585 31.60 11.64 -12.16
CA LEU A 585 31.38 11.54 -10.71
C LEU A 585 32.38 10.61 -10.00
N PHE A 586 32.57 9.38 -10.48
CA PHE A 586 33.31 8.34 -9.76
C PHE A 586 34.77 8.26 -10.18
N ASP A 587 35.67 8.18 -9.20
CA ASP A 587 37.10 8.00 -9.45
C ASP A 587 37.36 6.62 -10.07
N GLY A 588 37.67 6.59 -11.37
CA GLY A 588 37.86 5.37 -12.15
C GLY A 588 36.60 4.77 -12.77
N GLY A 589 35.47 5.49 -12.76
CA GLY A 589 34.23 5.15 -13.51
C GLY A 589 33.44 3.93 -13.03
N ASN A 590 33.95 3.17 -12.05
CA ASN A 590 33.28 2.00 -11.49
C ASN A 590 32.55 2.32 -10.19
N TRP A 591 31.37 1.75 -10.01
CA TRP A 591 30.57 1.86 -8.80
C TRP A 591 29.87 0.53 -8.48
N ASN A 592 29.50 0.34 -7.22
CA ASN A 592 28.58 -0.69 -6.74
C ASN A 592 27.69 -0.06 -5.67
N ALA A 593 26.54 -0.67 -5.36
CA ALA A 593 25.73 -0.24 -4.23
C ALA A 593 26.55 -0.27 -2.93
N SER A 594 26.51 0.83 -2.20
CA SER A 594 27.16 0.97 -0.89
C SER A 594 26.17 0.94 0.26
N LEU A 595 24.87 1.10 0.00
CA LEU A 595 23.80 1.03 1.00
C LEU A 595 22.76 0.01 0.56
N ALA A 596 22.27 -0.78 1.53
CA ALA A 596 21.05 -1.55 1.33
C ALA A 596 19.84 -0.61 1.20
N TYR A 597 18.76 -1.10 0.62
CA TYR A 597 17.52 -0.32 0.47
C TYR A 597 17.01 0.24 1.81
N GLY A 598 16.82 1.56 1.89
CA GLY A 598 16.37 2.24 3.11
C GLY A 598 17.40 2.27 4.26
N GLN A 599 18.65 1.91 3.99
CA GLN A 599 19.71 1.99 5.00
C GLN A 599 20.25 3.43 5.11
N PRO A 600 20.27 4.04 6.31
CA PRO A 600 20.89 5.34 6.48
C PRO A 600 22.42 5.27 6.36
N PRO A 601 23.08 6.23 5.68
CA PRO A 601 24.53 6.35 5.65
C PRO A 601 25.11 6.58 7.06
N SER A 602 26.21 5.91 7.39
CA SER A 602 26.92 6.11 8.67
C SER A 602 27.92 7.27 8.61
N THR A 603 28.41 7.61 7.41
CA THR A 603 29.38 8.67 7.16
C THR A 603 28.93 9.54 5.98
N PRO A 604 29.28 10.84 5.97
CA PRO A 604 29.03 11.69 4.81
C PRO A 604 29.85 11.26 3.58
N GLY A 605 29.29 11.49 2.40
CA GLY A 605 29.92 11.15 1.12
C GLY A 605 28.92 10.72 0.05
N CYS A 606 29.41 10.12 -1.02
CA CYS A 606 28.58 9.58 -2.10
C CYS A 606 28.19 8.13 -1.82
N HIS A 607 26.91 7.82 -1.85
CA HIS A 607 26.41 6.47 -1.72
C HIS A 607 25.48 6.09 -2.87
N VAL A 608 25.45 4.80 -3.18
CA VAL A 608 24.45 4.22 -4.08
C VAL A 608 23.60 3.24 -3.27
N MET A 609 22.29 3.42 -3.28
CA MET A 609 21.33 2.57 -2.57
C MET A 609 20.79 1.49 -3.50
N GLU A 610 20.83 0.23 -3.07
CA GLU A 610 20.19 -0.89 -3.77
C GLU A 610 18.71 -0.61 -4.05
N THR A 611 18.25 -1.02 -5.24
CA THR A 611 16.85 -0.86 -5.65
C THR A 611 16.26 -2.21 -6.04
N PRO A 612 15.65 -2.97 -5.11
CA PRO A 612 15.12 -4.31 -5.39
C PRO A 612 13.78 -4.28 -6.14
N THR A 613 13.49 -3.18 -6.82
CA THR A 613 12.23 -2.84 -7.49
C THR A 613 12.48 -1.82 -8.60
N GLU A 614 11.65 -1.86 -9.64
CA GLU A 614 11.61 -0.85 -10.70
C GLU A 614 10.52 0.22 -10.45
N ASN A 615 9.66 0.02 -9.44
CA ASN A 615 8.59 0.97 -9.13
C ASN A 615 9.18 2.24 -8.50
N VAL A 616 9.01 3.38 -9.17
CA VAL A 616 9.61 4.65 -8.75
C VAL A 616 9.13 5.10 -7.36
N THR A 617 7.86 4.89 -7.02
CA THR A 617 7.32 5.24 -5.69
C THR A 617 7.98 4.42 -4.58
N GLU A 618 8.28 3.14 -4.86
CA GLU A 618 9.04 2.30 -3.93
C GLU A 618 10.51 2.76 -3.85
N VAL A 619 11.14 3.15 -4.97
CA VAL A 619 12.50 3.69 -4.96
C VAL A 619 12.59 4.96 -4.10
N LEU A 620 11.65 5.90 -4.29
CA LEU A 620 11.57 7.14 -3.50
C LEU A 620 11.34 6.85 -2.02
N THR A 621 10.53 5.84 -1.70
CA THR A 621 10.35 5.37 -0.31
C THR A 621 11.66 4.85 0.28
N GLY A 622 12.44 4.07 -0.46
CA GLY A 622 13.77 3.62 -0.04
C GLY A 622 14.72 4.80 0.22
N LEU A 623 14.79 5.74 -0.72
CA LEU A 623 15.60 6.95 -0.58
C LEU A 623 15.20 7.75 0.67
N GLY A 624 13.89 7.91 0.94
CA GLY A 624 13.40 8.55 2.17
C GLY A 624 13.87 7.84 3.44
N GLY A 625 13.89 6.51 3.42
CA GLY A 625 14.39 5.69 4.52
C GLY A 625 15.90 5.86 4.79
N THR A 626 16.68 6.32 3.82
CA THR A 626 18.11 6.60 4.03
C THR A 626 18.39 7.87 4.82
N GLY A 627 17.37 8.69 5.11
CA GLY A 627 17.57 9.92 5.88
C GLY A 627 17.85 11.15 5.02
N VAL A 628 17.58 11.15 3.72
CA VAL A 628 17.80 12.34 2.87
C VAL A 628 16.78 13.43 3.17
N ASP A 629 17.22 14.69 3.24
CA ASP A 629 16.34 15.84 3.46
C ASP A 629 15.56 16.26 2.22
N ILE A 630 16.16 16.07 1.05
CA ILE A 630 15.63 16.51 -0.25
C ILE A 630 15.93 15.43 -1.28
N MET A 631 15.02 15.23 -2.22
CA MET A 631 15.22 14.42 -3.41
C MET A 631 15.24 15.33 -4.65
N LEU A 632 16.15 15.07 -5.59
CA LEU A 632 16.19 15.72 -6.90
C LEU A 632 16.07 14.65 -7.99
N ALA A 633 15.03 14.75 -8.81
CA ALA A 633 14.74 13.84 -9.90
C ALA A 633 14.81 14.56 -11.26
N HIS A 634 15.56 13.98 -12.19
CA HIS A 634 15.42 14.33 -13.61
C HIS A 634 14.35 13.45 -14.27
N VAL A 635 13.33 14.06 -14.87
CA VAL A 635 12.16 13.36 -15.45
C VAL A 635 12.03 13.60 -16.96
N THR A 636 11.70 12.56 -17.74
CA THR A 636 11.54 12.65 -19.21
C THR A 636 10.27 12.02 -19.77
N ARG A 637 9.42 11.44 -18.92
CA ARG A 637 8.17 10.79 -19.36
C ARG A 637 6.94 11.54 -18.85
N ALA A 638 6.86 11.68 -17.54
CA ALA A 638 5.85 12.43 -16.83
C ALA A 638 6.44 12.82 -15.46
N PRO A 639 5.90 13.86 -14.82
CA PRO A 639 6.18 14.12 -13.41
C PRO A 639 5.83 12.91 -12.54
N LEU A 640 6.60 12.73 -11.48
CA LEU A 640 6.49 11.66 -10.50
C LEU A 640 5.58 12.08 -9.35
N GLN A 641 4.94 11.10 -8.73
CA GLN A 641 4.32 11.30 -7.42
C GLN A 641 5.42 11.53 -6.38
N SER A 642 5.30 12.58 -5.58
CA SER A 642 6.28 12.91 -4.56
C SER A 642 6.23 11.98 -3.36
N HIS A 643 7.27 11.99 -2.53
CA HIS A 643 7.23 11.39 -1.20
C HIS A 643 6.41 12.28 -0.25
N PRO A 644 5.57 11.76 0.68
CA PRO A 644 4.74 12.60 1.55
C PRO A 644 5.54 13.39 2.60
N MET A 645 6.67 12.83 3.04
CA MET A 645 7.55 13.45 4.03
C MET A 645 8.67 14.29 3.42
N ILE A 646 9.20 13.88 2.26
CA ILE A 646 10.48 14.40 1.74
C ILE A 646 10.20 15.18 0.46
N PRO A 647 10.60 16.46 0.37
CA PRO A 647 10.40 17.25 -0.83
C PRO A 647 11.15 16.63 -2.01
N LEU A 648 10.44 16.44 -3.12
CA LEU A 648 10.98 15.97 -4.38
C LEU A 648 11.00 17.12 -5.38
N LEU A 649 12.19 17.63 -5.69
CA LEU A 649 12.45 18.54 -6.80
C LEU A 649 12.47 17.75 -8.11
N GLN A 650 11.71 18.20 -9.10
CA GLN A 650 11.53 17.59 -10.40
C GLN A 650 11.96 18.57 -11.49
N VAL A 651 13.00 18.17 -12.21
CA VAL A 651 13.57 18.98 -13.28
C VAL A 651 13.59 18.18 -14.58
N SER A 652 13.50 18.87 -15.71
CA SER A 652 13.56 18.21 -17.02
C SER A 652 14.36 19.01 -18.02
N GLY A 653 15.14 18.31 -18.85
CA GLY A 653 15.72 18.86 -20.08
C GLY A 653 14.94 18.53 -21.35
N ASP A 654 13.83 17.79 -21.23
CA ASP A 654 13.02 17.39 -22.37
C ASP A 654 12.02 18.50 -22.72
N ALA A 655 12.07 19.01 -23.95
CA ALA A 655 11.26 20.15 -24.37
C ALA A 655 9.75 19.86 -24.41
N ASP A 656 9.33 18.62 -24.71
CA ASP A 656 7.92 18.23 -24.68
C ASP A 656 7.41 18.19 -23.24
N ILE A 657 8.21 17.59 -22.34
CA ILE A 657 7.88 17.50 -20.91
C ILE A 657 7.82 18.89 -20.27
N CYS A 658 8.83 19.74 -20.52
CA CYS A 658 8.86 21.11 -20.02
C CYS A 658 7.64 21.91 -20.49
N LYS A 659 7.16 21.67 -21.72
CA LYS A 659 5.99 22.36 -22.25
C LYS A 659 4.67 21.84 -21.67
N ARG A 660 4.52 20.52 -21.55
CA ARG A 660 3.26 19.88 -21.12
C ARG A 660 3.02 19.97 -19.63
N PHE A 661 4.08 19.99 -18.84
CA PHE A 661 4.05 19.92 -17.37
C PHE A 661 4.73 21.13 -16.73
N ALA A 662 4.70 22.29 -17.39
CA ALA A 662 5.38 23.50 -16.91
C ALA A 662 4.95 23.92 -15.49
N ALA A 663 3.70 23.64 -15.09
CA ALA A 663 3.16 23.94 -13.77
C ALA A 663 3.48 22.87 -12.70
N ASP A 664 3.97 21.70 -13.12
CA ASP A 664 4.27 20.58 -12.23
C ASP A 664 5.79 20.39 -12.00
N LEU A 665 6.62 21.03 -12.83
CA LEU A 665 8.08 20.97 -12.76
C LEU A 665 8.63 22.17 -11.98
N ASP A 666 9.64 21.91 -11.14
CA ASP A 666 10.32 22.94 -10.37
C ASP A 666 11.35 23.72 -11.20
N SER A 667 11.86 23.11 -12.27
CA SER A 667 12.76 23.78 -13.21
C SER A 667 12.81 23.11 -14.58
N SER A 668 12.74 23.92 -15.64
CA SER A 668 13.05 23.52 -17.01
C SER A 668 14.52 23.82 -17.33
N LEU A 669 15.30 22.78 -17.60
CA LEU A 669 16.73 22.88 -17.88
C LEU A 669 16.96 23.02 -19.38
N SER A 670 17.43 24.19 -19.83
CA SER A 670 17.74 24.38 -21.25
C SER A 670 18.98 23.59 -21.66
N THR A 671 18.87 22.85 -22.76
CA THR A 671 20.02 22.15 -23.38
C THR A 671 21.03 23.11 -24.01
N GLU A 672 20.65 24.38 -24.21
CA GLU A 672 21.54 25.44 -24.69
C GLU A 672 22.33 26.10 -23.55
N SER A 673 21.93 25.91 -22.30
CA SER A 673 22.63 26.44 -21.13
C SER A 673 23.96 25.72 -20.91
N THR A 674 24.96 26.48 -20.45
CA THR A 674 26.26 25.93 -20.09
C THR A 674 26.16 25.08 -18.82
N VAL A 675 27.00 24.06 -18.70
CA VAL A 675 27.06 23.16 -17.53
C VAL A 675 27.13 23.94 -16.20
N PRO A 676 28.01 24.96 -16.03
CA PRO A 676 28.07 25.71 -14.77
C PRO A 676 26.82 26.52 -14.47
N SER A 677 26.10 26.99 -15.50
CA SER A 677 24.84 27.71 -15.31
C SER A 677 23.74 26.79 -14.79
N ILE A 678 23.68 25.56 -15.31
CA ILE A 678 22.71 24.54 -14.85
C ILE A 678 23.04 24.14 -13.41
N GLU A 679 24.32 23.88 -13.13
CA GLU A 679 24.80 23.54 -11.79
C GLU A 679 24.43 24.60 -10.75
N GLN A 680 24.68 25.88 -11.04
CA GLN A 680 24.35 26.99 -10.14
C GLN A 680 22.84 27.13 -9.92
N SER A 681 22.03 26.92 -10.96
CA SER A 681 20.57 26.97 -10.86
C SER A 681 20.04 25.84 -9.96
N LEU A 682 20.55 24.62 -10.13
CA LEU A 682 20.17 23.47 -9.30
C LEU A 682 20.62 23.66 -7.85
N LEU A 683 21.85 24.14 -7.63
CA LEU A 683 22.38 24.42 -6.30
C LEU A 683 21.52 25.45 -5.56
N SER A 684 21.11 26.53 -6.25
CA SER A 684 20.21 27.54 -5.69
C SER A 684 18.85 26.94 -5.32
N LEU A 685 18.26 26.14 -6.21
CA LEU A 685 16.95 25.51 -5.98
C LEU A 685 16.98 24.55 -4.78
N VAL A 686 18.05 23.74 -4.66
CA VAL A 686 18.29 22.87 -3.50
C VAL A 686 18.42 23.69 -2.22
N GLY A 687 19.15 24.81 -2.24
CA GLY A 687 19.31 25.69 -1.08
C GLY A 687 18.04 26.37 -0.60
N GLU A 688 17.23 26.89 -1.54
CA GLU A 688 15.93 27.50 -1.23
C GLU A 688 14.95 26.46 -0.67
N THR A 689 14.99 25.23 -1.19
CA THR A 689 14.18 24.11 -0.70
C THR A 689 14.62 23.66 0.69
N ALA A 690 15.94 23.56 0.93
CA ALA A 690 16.52 23.22 2.24
C ALA A 690 16.18 24.27 3.30
N SER A 691 16.17 25.55 2.92
CA SER A 691 15.76 26.67 3.77
C SER A 691 14.24 26.76 3.95
N ARG A 692 13.46 25.97 3.18
CA ARG A 692 11.99 26.01 3.11
C ARG A 692 11.41 27.34 2.61
N ASN A 693 12.20 28.08 1.86
CA ASN A 693 11.77 29.26 1.11
C ASN A 693 11.08 28.87 -0.21
N TYR A 694 11.36 27.66 -0.71
CA TYR A 694 10.70 27.06 -1.85
C TYR A 694 10.08 25.71 -1.45
N VAL A 695 8.86 25.46 -1.92
CA VAL A 695 8.16 24.18 -1.77
C VAL A 695 7.99 23.61 -3.17
N PRO A 696 8.47 22.39 -3.46
CA PRO A 696 8.36 21.83 -4.79
C PRO A 696 6.90 21.73 -5.26
N GLU A 697 6.62 21.98 -6.54
CA GLU A 697 5.27 22.19 -7.08
C GLU A 697 4.31 21.05 -6.73
N LEU A 698 4.61 19.83 -7.20
CA LEU A 698 3.75 18.65 -6.94
C LEU A 698 3.77 18.21 -5.47
N TYR A 699 4.86 18.46 -4.74
CA TYR A 699 4.92 18.22 -3.31
C TYR A 699 3.95 19.14 -2.55
N GLY A 700 3.94 20.43 -2.89
CA GLY A 700 3.07 21.45 -2.30
C GLY A 700 1.59 21.24 -2.63
N GLN A 701 1.30 20.67 -3.79
CA GLN A 701 -0.05 20.27 -4.19
C GLN A 701 -0.54 18.97 -3.50
N GLY A 702 0.33 18.29 -2.75
CA GLY A 702 0.00 17.03 -2.08
C GLY A 702 -0.07 15.82 -3.01
N TYR A 703 0.42 15.93 -4.26
CA TYR A 703 0.49 14.84 -5.22
C TYR A 703 1.61 13.86 -4.84
N SER A 704 1.33 13.07 -3.81
CA SER A 704 2.31 12.22 -3.14
C SER A 704 1.80 10.80 -2.91
N GLN A 705 2.74 9.85 -2.87
CA GLN A 705 2.45 8.46 -2.58
C GLN A 705 3.61 7.84 -1.80
N PHE A 706 3.29 6.89 -0.93
CA PHE A 706 4.25 6.12 -0.16
C PHE A 706 3.96 4.64 -0.38
N GLN A 707 5.00 3.86 -0.68
CA GLN A 707 4.82 2.44 -0.90
C GLN A 707 6.08 1.66 -0.57
N LEU A 708 5.89 0.60 0.22
CA LEU A 708 6.97 -0.31 0.60
C LEU A 708 7.12 -1.40 -0.44
N THR A 709 8.39 -1.69 -0.78
CA THR A 709 8.73 -2.79 -1.66
C THR A 709 8.66 -4.14 -0.95
N ARG A 710 8.29 -5.17 -1.69
CA ARG A 710 8.34 -6.57 -1.27
C ARG A 710 9.71 -7.20 -1.50
N GLY A 711 10.59 -6.50 -2.21
CA GLY A 711 11.89 -7.02 -2.62
C GLY A 711 11.79 -8.23 -3.55
N LEU A 712 12.92 -8.90 -3.75
CA LEU A 712 13.05 -9.95 -4.76
C LEU A 712 12.45 -11.31 -4.37
N LEU A 713 12.05 -11.50 -3.10
CA LEU A 713 11.45 -12.76 -2.62
C LEU A 713 10.08 -12.55 -1.95
N GLY A 714 9.57 -11.33 -1.94
CA GLY A 714 8.30 -11.04 -1.28
C GLY A 714 7.12 -11.61 -2.04
N LEU A 715 6.18 -12.19 -1.30
CA LEU A 715 4.98 -12.83 -1.82
C LEU A 715 3.83 -12.66 -0.80
N SER A 716 2.60 -12.48 -1.28
CA SER A 716 1.42 -12.60 -0.42
C SER A 716 1.14 -14.06 -0.07
N LEU A 717 1.10 -14.35 1.22
CA LEU A 717 0.56 -15.60 1.75
C LEU A 717 -0.80 -15.31 2.36
#